data_AF-A0A0L8VJD5-F1
#
_entry.id   AF-A0A0L8VJD5-F1
#
_cell.length_a   1.000
_cell.length_b   1.000
_cell.length_c   1.000
_cell.angle_alpha   90.00
_cell.angle_beta   90.00
_cell.angle_gamma   90.00
#
_symmetry.space_group_name_H-M   'P 1'
#
loop_
_entity.id
_entity.type
_entity.pdbx_description
1 polymer ?
#
loop_
_entity_poly.entity_id
_entity_poly.type
_entity_poly.pdbx_seq_one_letter_code
_entity_poly.pdbx_strand_id
1 'polypeptide(L)'
;MTVTTPFVNGTSYCTVTAYSVQSYKAAIDFYTKFLSLENRSSPDENSTLLSNDSISLKILLRPDEKINKNVEAHLKELNSITKTQDWRSHATQSLVFNTSDILAVKDTLNAMNAPLQGYPTELFPMQLYTLDPLGNVVGVTSTKNAVSTKPTPPPAPEASAESGLSSKVHSYTDLAYRMKTTDTYPSLPKPSNRPQKAIAVMTSGGDAPGMNSNVRAIVRSAIFKGCRAFVVMEGYEGLVRGGPEYIKEFHWEDVRGWSAEGGTNIGTARCMEFKKREGRLLGAQHLIEAGVDALIVCGGDGSLTGADLFRSEWPSLIEELLKTNRISNEQYERMKHLNICGTVGSIDNDMSTTDATIGAYSALDRICKAIDYVEATANSHSRAFVVEVMGRNCGWLALLAGIATSADYIFIPEKPATSSEWQDQMCDIVSKHRSRGKRTTIVVVAEGAIAADLTPISPSDVHKVLVDRLGLDTRITTLGHVQRGGTAVAYDRILATLQGLEAVNAVLESTPDTPSPLIAVNENKIVRKPLMESVKLTKAVAEAIQAKDFKRAMSLRDTEFIEHLNNFMAINSADHNEPKLPKDKRLKIAIVNVGAPAGGINSAVYSMATYCMSQGHRPYAIYNGWSGLARHESVRSLNWKDMLGWQSRGGSEIGTNRVTPEEADLGMIAYYFQKYEFDGLIIVGGFEAFESLHQLERARESYPAFRIPMVLIPATLSNNVPGTEYSLGSDTALNALMEYCDVVKQSASSTRGRAFVVDCQGGNSGYLATYASLAVGAQVSYVPEEGISLEQLSEDIEYLAQSFEKAEGRGRFGKLILKSTNASKALSATKLAEVITAEADGRFDAKPAYPGHVQQGGLPSPIDRTRATRMAIKAVGFIEDNQAAIAEARAAEENFNADDKTISDTAAVVGVKGSHVVYNSIRQLYDYETEVSMRMPKVIHWQATRLIADHLVGRKRVD
;
A
#
# COMPACT_ATOMS: atom_id res chain seq x y z
N MET A 1 28.68 9.14 -63.19
CA MET A 1 28.46 10.10 -62.10
C MET A 1 27.40 11.09 -62.55
N THR A 2 26.14 10.83 -62.23
CA THR A 2 25.06 11.81 -62.32
C THR A 2 24.68 12.16 -60.90
N VAL A 3 25.33 13.19 -60.35
CA VAL A 3 24.91 13.77 -59.08
C VAL A 3 23.58 14.44 -59.37
N THR A 4 22.48 13.79 -58.98
CA THR A 4 21.15 14.39 -58.96
C THR A 4 21.12 15.41 -57.84
N THR A 5 21.67 16.59 -58.07
CA THR A 5 21.49 17.73 -57.18
C THR A 5 20.01 18.09 -57.22
N PRO A 6 19.28 18.05 -56.09
CA PRO A 6 17.89 18.46 -56.08
C PRO A 6 17.80 19.94 -56.49
N PHE A 7 16.87 20.28 -57.39
CA PHE A 7 16.62 21.66 -57.81
C PHE A 7 16.19 22.57 -56.65
N VAL A 8 15.70 21.97 -55.54
CA VAL A 8 15.31 22.65 -54.31
C VAL A 8 16.09 22.02 -53.16
N ASN A 9 17.09 22.76 -52.65
CA ASN A 9 17.95 22.30 -51.53
C ASN A 9 17.30 22.47 -50.15
N GLY A 10 16.13 23.10 -50.08
CA GLY A 10 15.41 23.39 -48.84
C GLY A 10 14.50 24.61 -48.99
N THR A 11 13.86 25.02 -47.89
CA THR A 11 12.98 26.18 -47.84
C THR A 11 13.76 27.39 -47.31
N SER A 12 13.92 28.44 -48.12
CA SER A 12 14.69 29.64 -47.72
C SER A 12 13.96 30.49 -46.68
N TYR A 13 12.67 30.77 -46.88
CA TYR A 13 11.80 31.43 -45.91
C TYR A 13 10.34 31.14 -46.26
N CYS A 14 9.46 31.20 -45.27
CA CYS A 14 8.01 31.14 -45.48
C CYS A 14 7.44 32.57 -45.53
N THR A 15 6.45 32.83 -46.39
CA THR A 15 5.76 34.13 -46.45
C THR A 15 4.32 33.99 -46.03
N VAL A 16 3.89 34.77 -45.04
CA VAL A 16 2.48 34.84 -44.59
C VAL A 16 1.95 36.25 -44.87
N THR A 17 0.72 36.34 -45.39
CA THR A 17 0.13 37.62 -45.80
C THR A 17 -0.95 38.06 -44.81
N ALA A 18 -0.83 39.28 -44.30
CA ALA A 18 -1.84 39.93 -43.47
C ALA A 18 -2.64 40.95 -44.30
N TYR A 19 -3.96 40.93 -44.14
CA TYR A 19 -4.89 41.76 -44.92
C TYR A 19 -5.39 43.01 -44.19
N SER A 20 -4.95 43.24 -42.95
CA SER A 20 -5.21 44.46 -42.18
C SER A 20 -3.99 44.85 -41.33
N VAL A 21 -3.87 46.13 -41.00
CA VAL A 21 -2.77 46.63 -40.14
C VAL A 21 -2.84 46.01 -38.74
N GLN A 22 -4.04 45.70 -38.26
CA GLN A 22 -4.25 45.06 -36.96
C GLN A 22 -3.80 43.60 -36.96
N SER A 23 -4.20 42.80 -37.97
CA SER A 23 -3.78 41.41 -38.08
C SER A 23 -2.28 41.28 -38.36
N TYR A 24 -1.70 42.24 -39.08
CA TYR A 24 -0.27 42.33 -39.31
C TYR A 24 0.55 42.51 -38.02
N LYS A 25 0.16 43.47 -37.15
CA LYS A 25 0.81 43.66 -35.84
C LYS A 25 0.62 42.45 -34.92
N ALA A 26 -0.57 41.86 -34.91
CA ALA A 26 -0.86 40.68 -34.10
C ALA A 26 -0.04 39.46 -34.54
N ALA A 27 0.13 39.25 -35.85
CA ALA A 27 0.96 38.17 -36.39
C ALA A 27 2.44 38.35 -36.01
N ILE A 28 2.97 39.57 -36.05
CA ILE A 28 4.35 39.85 -35.62
C ILE A 28 4.56 39.48 -34.15
N ASP A 29 3.67 39.93 -33.26
CA ASP A 29 3.76 39.62 -31.82
C ASP A 29 3.60 38.12 -31.55
N PHE A 30 2.67 37.46 -32.24
CA PHE A 30 2.43 36.02 -32.12
C PHE A 30 3.67 35.20 -32.49
N TYR A 31 4.25 35.40 -33.68
CA TYR A 31 5.39 34.59 -34.15
C TYR A 31 6.69 34.92 -33.40
N THR A 32 6.84 36.15 -32.91
CA THR A 32 7.96 36.53 -32.02
C THR A 32 7.91 35.73 -30.72
N LYS A 33 6.72 35.54 -30.13
CA LYS A 33 6.55 34.77 -28.89
C LYS A 33 6.54 33.27 -29.12
N PHE A 34 5.82 32.79 -30.13
CA PHE A 34 5.61 31.36 -30.39
C PHE A 34 6.88 30.63 -30.85
N LEU A 35 7.68 31.26 -31.72
CA LEU A 35 8.90 30.67 -32.30
C LEU A 35 10.20 31.36 -31.85
N SER A 36 10.11 32.30 -30.90
CA SER A 36 11.25 33.11 -30.43
C SER A 36 12.03 33.77 -31.58
N LEU A 37 11.32 34.30 -32.58
CA LEU A 37 11.94 34.94 -33.74
C LEU A 37 12.31 36.39 -33.45
N GLU A 38 13.48 36.82 -33.92
CA GLU A 38 13.89 38.23 -33.83
C GLU A 38 13.49 38.99 -35.09
N ASN A 39 13.10 40.25 -34.91
CA ASN A 39 12.83 41.12 -36.03
C ASN A 39 14.15 41.62 -36.65
N ARG A 40 14.46 41.16 -37.87
CA ARG A 40 15.67 41.55 -38.61
C ARG A 40 15.38 42.51 -39.77
N SER A 41 14.18 43.08 -39.86
CA SER A 41 13.84 43.98 -40.97
C SER A 41 14.54 45.34 -40.88
N SER A 42 15.11 45.79 -41.99
CA SER A 42 15.33 47.23 -42.30
C SER A 42 13.97 47.91 -42.50
N PRO A 43 13.81 49.23 -42.25
CA PRO A 43 12.49 49.88 -42.24
C PRO A 43 11.87 49.96 -43.65
N ASP A 44 11.09 48.95 -44.03
CA ASP A 44 10.23 48.92 -45.21
C ASP A 44 8.77 48.86 -44.72
N GLU A 45 7.93 49.84 -45.09
CA GLU A 45 6.61 50.09 -44.46
C GLU A 45 5.56 48.96 -44.63
N ASN A 46 5.81 47.95 -45.48
CA ASN A 46 4.81 46.91 -45.82
C ASN A 46 5.30 45.46 -45.67
N SER A 47 6.50 45.19 -45.14
CA SER A 47 6.91 43.81 -44.85
C SER A 47 7.90 43.70 -43.70
N THR A 48 7.76 42.67 -42.87
CA THR A 48 8.67 42.37 -41.76
C THR A 48 9.25 40.98 -41.94
N LEU A 49 10.58 40.86 -41.82
CA LEU A 49 11.28 39.59 -41.80
C LEU A 49 11.64 39.24 -40.35
N LEU A 50 11.03 38.16 -39.86
CA LEU A 50 11.33 37.55 -38.57
C LEU A 50 12.23 36.35 -38.80
N SER A 51 13.33 36.23 -38.07
CA SER A 51 14.22 35.08 -38.20
C SER A 51 14.97 34.78 -36.91
N ASN A 52 15.26 33.50 -36.69
CA ASN A 52 16.29 33.04 -35.76
C ASN A 52 17.37 32.27 -36.57
N ASP A 53 18.29 31.57 -35.90
CA ASP A 53 19.38 30.86 -36.56
C ASP A 53 18.93 29.70 -37.48
N SER A 54 17.68 29.24 -37.38
CA SER A 54 17.15 28.06 -38.10
C SER A 54 15.91 28.32 -38.96
N ILE A 55 15.09 29.32 -38.64
CA ILE A 55 13.79 29.60 -39.25
C ILE A 55 13.74 31.06 -39.72
N SER A 56 13.24 31.29 -40.94
CA SER A 56 12.98 32.62 -41.49
C SER A 56 11.53 32.73 -41.98
N LEU A 57 10.80 33.72 -41.47
CA LEU A 57 9.39 34.00 -41.74
C LEU A 57 9.21 35.46 -42.17
N LYS A 58 8.67 35.69 -43.36
CA LYS A 58 8.33 37.02 -43.88
C LYS A 58 6.83 37.27 -43.72
N ILE A 59 6.45 38.30 -42.97
CA ILE A 59 5.07 38.75 -42.84
C ILE A 59 4.86 39.94 -43.79
N LEU A 60 3.91 39.83 -44.72
CA LEU A 60 3.62 40.84 -45.74
C LEU A 60 2.27 41.50 -45.46
N LEU A 61 2.21 42.84 -45.46
CA LEU A 61 0.96 43.58 -45.38
C LEU A 61 0.41 43.84 -46.80
N ARG A 62 -0.78 43.31 -47.10
CA ARG A 62 -1.55 43.60 -48.33
C ARG A 62 -3.00 43.93 -47.96
N PRO A 63 -3.34 45.21 -47.71
CA PRO A 63 -4.66 45.58 -47.24
C PRO A 63 -5.77 45.15 -48.22
N ASP A 64 -6.68 44.29 -47.78
CA ASP A 64 -7.87 43.87 -48.52
C ASP A 64 -9.01 43.56 -47.54
N GLU A 65 -10.01 44.45 -47.46
CA GLU A 65 -11.11 44.32 -46.51
C GLU A 65 -12.02 43.11 -46.78
N LYS A 66 -12.15 42.69 -48.04
CA LYS A 66 -13.02 41.57 -48.42
C LYS A 66 -12.40 40.25 -47.99
N ILE A 67 -11.11 40.09 -48.21
CA ILE A 67 -10.37 38.89 -47.79
C ILE A 67 -10.22 38.86 -46.26
N ASN A 68 -9.96 40.01 -45.62
CA ASN A 68 -9.85 40.08 -44.16
C ASN A 68 -11.15 39.62 -43.44
N LYS A 69 -12.33 39.98 -43.96
CA LYS A 69 -13.62 39.49 -43.41
C LYS A 69 -13.78 37.96 -43.53
N ASN A 70 -13.30 37.37 -44.62
CA ASN A 70 -13.34 35.92 -44.80
C ASN A 70 -12.40 35.21 -43.81
N VAL A 71 -11.19 35.75 -43.60
CA VAL A 71 -10.22 35.25 -42.63
C VAL A 71 -10.79 35.30 -41.21
N GLU A 72 -11.42 36.42 -40.82
CA GLU A 72 -12.07 36.55 -39.51
C GLU A 72 -13.23 35.57 -39.32
N ALA A 73 -14.01 35.31 -40.37
CA ALA A 73 -15.09 34.32 -40.32
C ALA A 73 -14.55 32.90 -40.14
N HIS A 74 -13.49 32.54 -40.89
CA HIS A 74 -12.85 31.23 -40.79
C HIS A 74 -12.17 31.02 -39.43
N LEU A 75 -11.50 32.04 -38.89
CA LEU A 75 -10.90 31.96 -37.55
C LEU A 75 -11.96 31.77 -36.46
N LYS A 76 -13.15 32.38 -36.61
CA LYS A 76 -14.28 32.15 -35.69
C LYS A 76 -14.84 30.72 -35.79
N GLU A 77 -14.93 30.19 -37.00
CA GLU A 77 -15.34 28.81 -37.25
C GLU A 77 -14.36 27.83 -36.60
N LEU A 78 -13.06 27.96 -36.87
CA LEU A 78 -12.02 27.12 -36.26
C LEU A 78 -12.04 27.23 -34.72
N ASN A 79 -12.20 28.43 -34.17
CA ASN A 79 -12.33 28.63 -32.72
C ASN A 79 -13.59 28.01 -32.10
N SER A 80 -14.63 27.71 -32.87
CA SER A 80 -15.84 27.05 -32.38
C SER A 80 -15.69 25.53 -32.28
N ILE A 81 -14.81 24.94 -33.09
CA ILE A 81 -14.61 23.48 -33.18
C ILE A 81 -13.40 22.97 -32.38
N THR A 82 -12.56 23.85 -31.83
CA THR A 82 -11.29 23.50 -31.14
C THR A 82 -11.44 22.49 -30.00
N LYS A 83 -12.61 22.44 -29.38
CA LYS A 83 -12.89 21.62 -28.19
C LYS A 83 -13.61 20.31 -28.51
N THR A 84 -14.10 20.16 -29.73
CA THR A 84 -15.03 19.08 -30.10
C THR A 84 -14.52 18.23 -31.25
N GLN A 85 -13.65 18.77 -32.11
CA GLN A 85 -13.14 18.08 -33.30
C GLN A 85 -11.67 18.40 -33.56
N ASP A 86 -11.02 17.52 -34.33
CA ASP A 86 -9.68 17.77 -34.83
C ASP A 86 -9.70 18.82 -35.96
N TRP A 87 -9.48 20.07 -35.59
CA TRP A 87 -9.42 21.22 -36.51
C TRP A 87 -8.33 21.11 -37.59
N ARG A 88 -7.37 20.18 -37.50
CA ARG A 88 -6.35 19.97 -38.54
C ARG A 88 -6.99 19.43 -39.81
N SER A 89 -8.09 18.69 -39.67
CA SER A 89 -8.85 18.16 -40.81
C SER A 89 -9.68 19.22 -41.55
N HIS A 90 -9.92 20.38 -40.90
CA HIS A 90 -10.69 21.51 -41.44
C HIS A 90 -9.81 22.62 -42.02
N ALA A 91 -8.49 22.54 -41.83
CA ALA A 91 -7.56 23.56 -42.28
C ALA A 91 -7.19 23.38 -43.76
N THR A 92 -7.27 24.46 -44.54
CA THR A 92 -6.86 24.45 -45.95
C THR A 92 -5.35 24.68 -46.14
N GLN A 93 -4.70 25.33 -45.17
CA GLN A 93 -3.26 25.57 -45.15
C GLN A 93 -2.71 25.34 -43.75
N SER A 94 -1.55 24.69 -43.68
CA SER A 94 -0.83 24.51 -42.42
C SER A 94 0.66 24.77 -42.55
N LEU A 95 1.25 25.34 -41.50
CA LEU A 95 2.67 25.64 -41.40
C LEU A 95 3.25 24.84 -40.24
N VAL A 96 4.14 23.90 -40.52
CA VAL A 96 4.75 23.05 -39.48
C VAL A 96 6.25 23.28 -39.41
N PHE A 97 6.74 23.62 -38.22
CA PHE A 97 8.15 23.87 -37.95
C PHE A 97 8.77 22.71 -37.17
N ASN A 98 10.07 22.45 -37.34
CA ASN A 98 10.77 21.43 -36.58
C ASN A 98 11.32 22.04 -35.28
N THR A 99 11.19 21.33 -34.16
CA THR A 99 11.73 21.72 -32.86
C THR A 99 12.39 20.54 -32.17
N SER A 100 13.52 20.78 -31.51
CA SER A 100 14.17 19.80 -30.63
C SER A 100 13.49 19.70 -29.26
N ASP A 101 12.78 20.75 -28.83
CA ASP A 101 12.08 20.81 -27.55
C ASP A 101 10.63 21.28 -27.75
N ILE A 102 9.72 20.30 -27.81
CA ILE A 102 8.31 20.53 -28.02
C ILE A 102 7.57 20.93 -26.73
N LEU A 103 8.13 20.61 -25.56
CA LEU A 103 7.54 20.94 -24.26
C LEU A 103 7.73 22.42 -23.94
N ALA A 104 8.91 22.98 -24.26
CA ALA A 104 9.14 24.43 -24.14
C ALA A 104 8.14 25.25 -24.97
N VAL A 105 7.84 24.80 -26.19
CA VAL A 105 6.84 25.45 -27.06
C VAL A 105 5.43 25.32 -26.48
N LYS A 106 5.10 24.16 -25.90
CA LYS A 106 3.82 23.94 -25.21
C LYS A 106 3.62 24.89 -24.03
N ASP A 107 4.63 25.06 -23.19
CA ASP A 107 4.57 25.99 -22.05
C ASP A 107 4.40 27.43 -22.51
N THR A 108 5.03 27.79 -23.63
CA THR A 108 4.89 29.10 -24.26
C THR A 108 3.46 29.32 -24.79
N LEU A 109 2.87 28.34 -25.47
CA LEU A 109 1.48 28.41 -25.94
C LEU A 109 0.48 28.51 -24.78
N ASN A 110 0.71 27.77 -23.70
CA ASN A 110 -0.10 27.87 -22.48
C ASN A 110 -0.01 29.27 -21.87
N ALA A 111 1.19 29.86 -21.79
CA ALA A 111 1.38 31.22 -21.29
C ALA A 111 0.69 32.28 -22.18
N MET A 112 0.59 32.03 -23.49
CA MET A 112 -0.13 32.88 -24.44
C MET A 112 -1.64 32.66 -24.42
N ASN A 113 -2.14 31.67 -23.66
CA ASN A 113 -3.54 31.25 -23.64
C ASN A 113 -4.07 30.92 -25.06
N ALA A 114 -3.19 30.41 -25.92
CA ALA A 114 -3.51 30.01 -27.28
C ALA A 114 -4.12 28.60 -27.29
N PRO A 115 -5.13 28.32 -28.13
CA PRO A 115 -5.72 27.00 -28.18
C PRO A 115 -4.69 26.04 -28.78
N LEU A 116 -4.54 24.85 -28.17
CA LEU A 116 -3.51 23.87 -28.53
C LEU A 116 -4.12 22.50 -28.76
N GLN A 117 -3.52 21.73 -29.65
CA GLN A 117 -3.84 20.33 -29.84
C GLN A 117 -2.56 19.53 -30.05
N GLY A 118 -2.33 18.53 -29.20
CA GLY A 118 -1.15 17.67 -29.25
C GLY A 118 -1.43 16.30 -29.88
N TYR A 119 -0.44 15.74 -30.57
CA TYR A 119 -0.48 14.37 -31.11
C TYR A 119 0.82 13.64 -30.75
N PRO A 120 0.80 12.38 -30.27
CA PRO A 120 -0.38 11.52 -30.10
C PRO A 120 -1.24 11.88 -28.88
N THR A 121 -0.66 12.54 -27.87
CA THR A 121 -1.39 13.03 -26.69
C THR A 121 -1.04 14.49 -26.42
N GLU A 122 -1.92 15.21 -25.72
CA GLU A 122 -1.67 16.61 -25.33
C GLU A 122 -0.56 16.74 -24.29
N LEU A 123 -0.30 15.69 -23.50
CA LEU A 123 0.71 15.69 -22.44
C LEU A 123 2.13 15.47 -22.99
N PHE A 124 2.29 14.53 -23.94
CA PHE A 124 3.55 14.25 -24.63
C PHE A 124 3.38 14.33 -26.15
N PRO A 125 3.15 15.54 -26.67
CA PRO A 125 3.00 15.72 -28.10
C PRO A 125 4.34 15.45 -28.81
N MET A 126 4.33 14.61 -29.84
CA MET A 126 5.35 14.61 -30.89
C MET A 126 5.09 15.71 -31.93
N GLN A 127 3.83 16.13 -32.02
CA GLN A 127 3.38 17.26 -32.82
C GLN A 127 2.44 18.12 -31.98
N LEU A 128 2.57 19.43 -32.07
CA LEU A 128 1.75 20.38 -31.34
C LEU A 128 1.26 21.43 -32.32
N TYR A 129 -0.06 21.65 -32.36
CA TYR A 129 -0.70 22.57 -33.30
C TYR A 129 -1.48 23.66 -32.55
N THR A 130 -1.54 24.84 -33.13
CA THR A 130 -2.28 26.02 -32.66
C THR A 130 -2.81 26.83 -33.85
N LEU A 131 -3.53 27.91 -33.58
CA LEU A 131 -4.05 28.84 -34.59
C LEU A 131 -3.29 30.16 -34.57
N ASP A 132 -2.93 30.67 -35.74
CA ASP A 132 -2.37 32.02 -35.85
C ASP A 132 -3.48 33.09 -35.97
N PRO A 133 -3.15 34.38 -35.77
CA PRO A 133 -4.10 35.49 -35.95
C PRO A 133 -4.59 35.70 -37.41
N LEU A 134 -4.03 34.96 -38.37
CA LEU A 134 -4.31 35.06 -39.80
C LEU A 134 -5.21 33.90 -40.29
N GLY A 135 -5.70 33.06 -39.38
CA GLY A 135 -6.61 31.95 -39.70
C GLY A 135 -5.91 30.69 -40.23
N ASN A 136 -4.60 30.54 -40.04
CA ASN A 136 -3.85 29.34 -40.42
C ASN A 136 -3.64 28.42 -39.22
N VAL A 137 -3.56 27.11 -39.50
CA VAL A 137 -3.09 26.12 -38.51
C VAL A 137 -1.57 26.09 -38.53
N VAL A 138 -0.96 26.39 -37.39
CA VAL A 138 0.49 26.40 -37.23
C VAL A 138 0.89 25.34 -36.23
N GLY A 139 1.89 24.52 -36.56
CA GLY A 139 2.38 23.47 -35.69
C GLY A 139 3.89 23.44 -35.52
N VAL A 140 4.32 22.74 -34.48
CA VAL A 140 5.70 22.30 -34.30
C VAL A 140 5.75 20.78 -34.21
N THR A 141 6.83 20.18 -34.69
CA THR A 141 7.05 18.74 -34.58
C THR A 141 8.47 18.44 -34.13
N SER A 142 8.63 17.40 -33.32
CA SER A 142 9.92 16.79 -32.97
C SER A 142 10.28 15.62 -33.89
N THR A 143 9.45 15.33 -34.91
CA THR A 143 9.72 14.28 -35.88
C THR A 143 10.56 14.77 -37.06
N LYS A 144 11.24 13.87 -37.77
CA LYS A 144 12.08 14.21 -38.95
C LYS A 144 11.30 15.00 -40.02
N ASN A 145 9.99 14.79 -40.14
CA ASN A 145 9.11 15.56 -41.01
C ASN A 145 7.67 15.51 -40.46
N ALA A 146 6.86 16.51 -40.81
CA ALA A 146 5.49 16.67 -40.32
C ALA A 146 4.54 15.49 -40.63
N VAL A 147 4.89 14.63 -41.60
CA VAL A 147 4.09 13.47 -42.04
C VAL A 147 4.54 12.17 -41.35
N SER A 148 5.63 12.19 -40.59
CA SER A 148 6.17 10.98 -39.95
C SER A 148 5.38 10.61 -38.70
N THR A 149 4.85 9.39 -38.69
CA THR A 149 4.19 8.75 -37.53
C THR A 149 5.17 8.00 -36.62
N LYS A 150 6.46 7.92 -37.00
CA LYS A 150 7.49 7.20 -36.25
C LYS A 150 8.25 8.18 -35.35
N PRO A 151 8.36 7.94 -34.02
CA PRO A 151 9.15 8.79 -33.14
C PRO A 151 10.60 8.84 -33.62
N THR A 152 11.18 10.04 -33.77
CA THR A 152 12.63 10.15 -33.98
C THR A 152 13.30 9.85 -32.65
N PRO A 153 14.24 8.90 -32.59
CA PRO A 153 15.11 8.75 -31.42
C PRO A 153 15.85 10.08 -31.19
N PRO A 154 16.17 10.45 -29.94
CA PRO A 154 17.02 11.61 -29.69
C PRO A 154 18.34 11.47 -30.46
N PRO A 155 18.90 12.57 -30.99
CA PRO A 155 20.16 12.51 -31.72
C PRO A 155 21.24 11.94 -30.79
N ALA A 156 21.91 10.89 -31.24
CA ALA A 156 23.10 10.40 -30.56
C ALA A 156 24.14 11.53 -30.55
N PRO A 157 24.85 11.78 -29.43
CA PRO A 157 25.91 12.77 -29.41
C PRO A 157 26.94 12.46 -30.50
N GLU A 158 27.29 13.45 -31.31
CA GLU A 158 28.29 13.31 -32.36
C GLU A 158 29.62 12.83 -31.75
N ALA A 159 30.06 11.65 -32.19
CA ALA A 159 31.35 11.11 -31.83
C ALA A 159 32.45 11.98 -32.45
N SER A 160 33.10 12.81 -31.64
CA SER A 160 34.40 13.38 -31.98
C SER A 160 35.44 12.26 -31.93
N ALA A 161 36.03 11.96 -33.08
CA ALA A 161 37.12 11.02 -33.20
C ALA A 161 38.46 11.68 -32.84
N GLU A 162 39.28 10.87 -32.16
CA GLU A 162 40.73 10.96 -31.92
C GLU A 162 41.26 11.82 -30.75
N SER A 163 41.67 11.15 -29.66
CA SER A 163 43.10 10.85 -29.44
C SER A 163 43.34 9.84 -28.29
N GLY A 164 44.08 8.77 -28.58
CA GLY A 164 45.11 8.13 -27.75
C GLY A 164 44.85 7.74 -26.28
N LEU A 165 44.76 6.42 -26.06
CA LEU A 165 45.19 5.64 -24.88
C LEU A 165 44.30 5.55 -23.61
N SER A 166 43.86 4.30 -23.40
CA SER A 166 43.79 3.52 -22.15
C SER A 166 42.72 3.82 -21.08
N SER A 167 41.84 2.82 -20.95
CA SER A 167 41.09 2.38 -19.76
C SER A 167 39.83 3.17 -19.35
N LYS A 168 38.83 2.38 -18.92
CA LYS A 168 37.75 2.66 -17.96
C LYS A 168 36.31 2.72 -18.53
N VAL A 169 35.54 1.74 -18.05
CA VAL A 169 34.21 1.88 -17.41
C VAL A 169 33.28 2.94 -18.03
N HIS A 170 32.21 2.49 -18.67
CA HIS A 170 31.04 3.34 -18.91
C HIS A 170 30.13 3.29 -17.68
N SER A 171 30.34 4.24 -16.78
CA SER A 171 29.37 4.67 -15.79
C SER A 171 28.24 5.41 -16.51
N TYR A 172 27.04 4.83 -16.49
CA TYR A 172 25.81 5.58 -16.75
C TYR A 172 25.49 6.41 -15.51
N THR A 173 26.17 7.55 -15.37
CA THR A 173 25.81 8.61 -14.43
C THR A 173 25.15 9.73 -15.22
N ASP A 174 23.83 9.62 -15.38
CA ASP A 174 22.94 10.79 -15.47
C ASP A 174 21.51 10.38 -15.11
N LEU A 175 21.34 9.93 -13.87
CA LEU A 175 20.04 9.77 -13.22
C LEU A 175 20.01 10.59 -11.94
N ALA A 176 20.20 11.90 -12.07
CA ALA A 176 19.72 12.86 -11.09
C ALA A 176 18.20 13.07 -11.24
N TYR A 177 17.41 12.00 -11.41
CA TYR A 177 15.97 12.09 -11.21
C TYR A 177 15.71 11.83 -9.73
N ARG A 178 15.80 12.89 -8.93
CA ARG A 178 15.19 12.89 -7.59
C ARG A 178 13.71 12.62 -7.78
N MET A 179 13.31 11.35 -7.64
CA MET A 179 11.90 10.96 -7.59
C MET A 179 11.25 11.79 -6.50
N LYS A 180 10.32 12.67 -6.90
CA LYS A 180 9.52 13.45 -5.95
C LYS A 180 8.60 12.48 -5.22
N THR A 181 8.84 12.30 -3.93
CA THR A 181 7.92 11.64 -3.00
C THR A 181 6.71 12.56 -2.78
N THR A 182 5.49 12.04 -2.90
CA THR A 182 4.25 12.80 -2.72
C THR A 182 3.79 12.92 -1.27
N ASP A 183 4.47 12.29 -0.30
CA ASP A 183 3.90 12.09 1.04
C ASP A 183 4.80 12.51 2.21
N THR A 184 4.16 13.12 3.21
CA THR A 184 4.68 13.38 4.56
C THR A 184 4.87 12.06 5.32
N TYR A 185 6.05 11.46 5.20
CA TYR A 185 6.52 10.30 5.97
C TYR A 185 7.15 10.72 7.32
N PRO A 186 7.39 9.79 8.28
CA PRO A 186 8.22 10.03 9.45
C PRO A 186 9.49 10.77 9.06
N SER A 187 9.68 11.98 9.60
CA SER A 187 10.73 12.86 9.11
C SER A 187 12.12 12.28 9.39
N LEU A 188 12.98 12.34 8.38
CA LEU A 188 14.35 11.86 8.51
C LEU A 188 15.11 12.70 9.56
N PRO A 189 15.89 12.06 10.45
CA PRO A 189 16.65 12.76 11.47
C PRO A 189 17.67 13.75 10.91
N LYS A 190 17.76 14.96 11.49
CA LYS A 190 18.97 15.79 11.41
C LYS A 190 19.84 15.51 12.64
N PRO A 191 21.17 15.33 12.50
CA PRO A 191 22.07 15.21 13.64
C PRO A 191 22.09 16.52 14.44
N SER A 192 22.09 16.45 15.77
CA SER A 192 22.13 17.63 16.66
C SER A 192 23.23 17.50 17.72
N ASN A 193 23.97 18.59 17.96
CA ASN A 193 25.12 18.69 18.87
C ASN A 193 24.74 19.02 20.34
N ARG A 194 23.63 18.49 20.87
CA ARG A 194 23.19 18.79 22.27
C ARG A 194 23.75 17.76 23.28
N PRO A 195 23.90 18.12 24.58
CA PRO A 195 24.33 17.16 25.61
C PRO A 195 23.43 15.92 25.62
N GLN A 196 24.02 14.75 25.90
CA GLN A 196 23.42 13.44 25.65
C GLN A 196 22.14 13.22 26.46
N LYS A 197 20.98 13.45 25.82
CA LYS A 197 19.66 13.08 26.36
C LYS A 197 19.56 11.57 26.50
N ALA A 198 18.72 11.10 27.42
CA ALA A 198 18.51 9.67 27.63
C ALA A 198 17.02 9.33 27.54
N ILE A 199 16.72 8.34 26.70
CA ILE A 199 15.35 7.88 26.44
C ILE A 199 15.20 6.51 27.11
N ALA A 200 14.23 6.38 28.00
CA ALA A 200 13.85 5.08 28.57
C ALA A 200 12.60 4.53 27.88
N VAL A 201 12.57 3.21 27.69
CA VAL A 201 11.37 2.48 27.23
C VAL A 201 10.90 1.49 28.29
N MET A 202 9.59 1.37 28.45
CA MET A 202 8.97 0.34 29.28
C MET A 202 7.77 -0.31 28.59
N THR A 203 7.53 -1.58 28.89
CA THR A 203 6.30 -2.28 28.50
C THR A 203 5.41 -2.50 29.72
N SER A 204 4.12 -2.22 29.59
CA SER A 204 3.16 -2.33 30.69
C SER A 204 1.82 -2.84 30.19
N GLY A 205 1.12 -3.62 31.03
CA GLY A 205 -0.15 -4.25 30.70
C GLY A 205 0.03 -5.72 30.29
N GLY A 206 -0.98 -6.28 29.64
CA GLY A 206 -0.88 -7.62 29.06
C GLY A 206 0.12 -7.64 27.91
N ASP A 207 0.84 -8.74 27.74
CA ASP A 207 1.77 -8.92 26.63
C ASP A 207 1.02 -8.95 25.29
N ALA A 208 1.71 -8.49 24.25
CA ALA A 208 1.25 -8.47 22.88
C ALA A 208 2.42 -8.77 21.92
N PRO A 209 2.27 -9.68 20.94
CA PRO A 209 3.32 -9.95 19.97
C PRO A 209 3.69 -8.69 19.18
N GLY A 210 4.95 -8.26 19.30
CA GLY A 210 5.46 -7.05 18.63
C GLY A 210 6.07 -6.03 19.59
N MET A 211 5.80 -6.15 20.90
CA MET A 211 6.44 -5.31 21.92
C MET A 211 7.98 -5.35 21.83
N ASN A 212 8.57 -6.52 21.62
CA ASN A 212 10.02 -6.65 21.38
C ASN A 212 10.51 -5.93 20.12
N SER A 213 9.73 -5.92 19.03
CA SER A 213 10.05 -5.14 17.82
C SER A 213 10.01 -3.63 18.10
N ASN A 214 9.03 -3.18 18.89
CA ASN A 214 8.90 -1.78 19.31
C ASN A 214 10.10 -1.35 20.17
N VAL A 215 10.42 -2.12 21.22
CA VAL A 215 11.58 -1.86 22.10
C VAL A 215 12.88 -1.84 21.29
N ARG A 216 13.07 -2.81 20.38
CA ARG A 216 14.23 -2.84 19.48
C ARG A 216 14.35 -1.55 18.68
N ALA A 217 13.26 -1.10 18.06
CA ALA A 217 13.28 0.12 17.25
C ALA A 217 13.56 1.37 18.09
N ILE A 218 12.99 1.47 19.28
CA ILE A 218 13.22 2.60 20.20
C ILE A 218 14.69 2.66 20.62
N VAL A 219 15.26 1.54 21.09
CA VAL A 219 16.67 1.48 21.52
C VAL A 219 17.61 1.85 20.38
N ARG A 220 17.42 1.26 19.19
CA ARG A 220 18.25 1.53 18.00
C ARG A 220 18.12 2.99 17.55
N SER A 221 16.91 3.53 17.52
CA SER A 221 16.66 4.90 17.07
C SER A 221 17.22 5.93 18.06
N ALA A 222 17.10 5.69 19.38
CA ALA A 222 17.70 6.53 20.40
C ALA A 222 19.22 6.63 20.23
N ILE A 223 19.90 5.48 20.10
CA ILE A 223 21.35 5.41 19.90
C ILE A 223 21.75 6.10 18.60
N PHE A 224 21.01 5.87 17.50
CA PHE A 224 21.28 6.48 16.21
C PHE A 224 21.14 8.02 16.26
N LYS A 225 20.19 8.54 17.05
CA LYS A 225 20.00 9.98 17.30
C LYS A 225 21.05 10.59 18.23
N GLY A 226 21.98 9.78 18.74
CA GLY A 226 23.02 10.20 19.68
C GLY A 226 22.56 10.21 21.15
N CYS A 227 21.38 9.68 21.47
CA CYS A 227 20.90 9.56 22.85
C CYS A 227 21.42 8.29 23.53
N ARG A 228 21.43 8.26 24.87
CA ARG A 228 21.55 7.01 25.62
C ARG A 228 20.20 6.30 25.65
N ALA A 229 20.20 4.99 25.46
CA ALA A 229 18.99 4.18 25.52
C ALA A 229 18.91 3.47 26.86
N PHE A 230 17.79 3.63 27.56
CA PHE A 230 17.49 2.90 28.80
C PHE A 230 16.28 2.00 28.61
N VAL A 231 16.26 0.92 29.35
CA VAL A 231 15.15 -0.02 29.43
C VAL A 231 14.70 -0.10 30.87
N VAL A 232 13.41 0.00 31.09
CA VAL A 232 12.78 -0.19 32.40
C VAL A 232 12.18 -1.58 32.46
N MET A 233 12.71 -2.42 33.36
CA MET A 233 12.26 -3.79 33.56
C MET A 233 10.94 -3.84 34.34
N GLU A 234 10.07 -4.80 34.04
CA GLU A 234 8.80 -5.02 34.76
C GLU A 234 7.85 -3.80 34.77
N GLY A 235 7.96 -2.92 33.78
CA GLY A 235 7.09 -1.76 33.62
C GLY A 235 7.15 -0.77 34.79
N TYR A 236 5.99 -0.33 35.27
CA TYR A 236 5.91 0.64 36.38
C TYR A 236 6.53 0.12 37.69
N GLU A 237 6.59 -1.20 37.89
CA GLU A 237 7.24 -1.76 39.07
C GLU A 237 8.74 -1.47 39.06
N GLY A 238 9.40 -1.57 37.91
CA GLY A 238 10.81 -1.20 37.78
C GLY A 238 11.07 0.28 37.98
N LEU A 239 10.12 1.15 37.61
CA LEU A 239 10.23 2.57 37.95
C LEU A 239 10.21 2.79 39.46
N VAL A 240 9.38 2.07 40.21
CA VAL A 240 9.30 2.22 41.68
C VAL A 240 10.54 1.65 42.38
N ARG A 241 11.05 0.50 41.90
CA ARG A 241 12.22 -0.17 42.50
C ARG A 241 13.54 0.54 42.19
N GLY A 242 13.67 1.08 40.98
CA GLY A 242 14.85 1.83 40.55
C GLY A 242 16.16 1.02 40.45
N GLY A 243 17.26 1.75 40.32
CA GLY A 243 18.61 1.18 40.23
C GLY A 243 18.97 0.57 38.86
N PRO A 244 20.22 0.15 38.67
CA PRO A 244 20.74 -0.30 37.37
C PRO A 244 20.17 -1.64 36.89
N GLU A 245 19.56 -2.43 37.80
CA GLU A 245 18.90 -3.69 37.45
C GLU A 245 17.55 -3.45 36.77
N TYR A 246 16.76 -2.48 37.30
CA TYR A 246 15.44 -2.17 36.75
C TYR A 246 15.47 -1.04 35.73
N ILE A 247 16.37 -0.07 35.83
CA ILE A 247 16.56 1.01 34.86
C ILE A 247 17.94 0.85 34.26
N LYS A 248 18.03 -0.03 33.25
CA LYS A 248 19.28 -0.50 32.69
C LYS A 248 19.63 0.23 31.39
N GLU A 249 20.86 0.71 31.27
CA GLU A 249 21.35 1.23 30.00
C GLU A 249 21.53 0.08 28.99
N PHE A 250 21.03 0.28 27.77
CA PHE A 250 21.07 -0.67 26.69
C PHE A 250 21.96 -0.17 25.56
N HIS A 251 22.65 -1.11 24.92
CA HIS A 251 23.48 -0.89 23.76
C HIS A 251 22.85 -1.49 22.50
N TRP A 252 23.42 -1.14 21.34
CA TRP A 252 22.92 -1.56 20.03
C TRP A 252 22.70 -3.07 19.94
N GLU A 253 23.64 -3.86 20.44
CA GLU A 253 23.65 -5.32 20.38
C GLU A 253 22.72 -6.04 21.36
N ASP A 254 22.16 -5.35 22.37
CA ASP A 254 21.31 -5.98 23.40
C ASP A 254 19.93 -6.35 22.86
N VAL A 255 19.42 -5.57 21.89
CA VAL A 255 18.15 -5.81 21.20
C VAL A 255 18.31 -6.62 19.90
N ARG A 256 19.41 -7.38 19.76
CA ARG A 256 19.64 -8.19 18.55
C ARG A 256 18.59 -9.30 18.44
N GLY A 257 18.04 -9.51 17.26
CA GLY A 257 17.10 -10.62 17.02
C GLY A 257 15.71 -10.45 17.63
N TRP A 258 15.47 -9.43 18.47
CA TRP A 258 14.22 -9.24 19.20
C TRP A 258 12.97 -9.10 18.32
N SER A 259 13.12 -8.73 17.04
CA SER A 259 11.97 -8.75 16.11
C SER A 259 11.31 -10.12 15.97
N ALA A 260 12.05 -11.20 16.17
CA ALA A 260 11.57 -12.58 16.08
C ALA A 260 11.24 -13.21 17.43
N GLU A 261 11.19 -12.43 18.52
CA GLU A 261 10.92 -12.93 19.87
C GLU A 261 9.53 -12.48 20.34
N GLY A 262 8.73 -13.41 20.87
CA GLY A 262 7.39 -13.13 21.40
C GLY A 262 7.39 -12.47 22.78
N GLY A 263 6.25 -11.94 23.19
CA GLY A 263 6.08 -11.27 24.48
C GLY A 263 6.92 -9.99 24.62
N THR A 264 7.45 -9.76 25.82
CA THR A 264 8.35 -8.66 26.13
C THR A 264 9.57 -9.15 26.91
N ASN A 265 10.77 -8.96 26.35
CA ASN A 265 12.03 -9.33 26.96
C ASN A 265 12.41 -8.44 28.15
N ILE A 266 11.74 -7.30 28.28
CA ILE A 266 11.94 -6.35 29.38
C ILE A 266 10.90 -6.54 30.49
N GLY A 267 10.02 -7.54 30.37
CA GLY A 267 9.00 -7.85 31.37
C GLY A 267 7.83 -6.85 31.40
N THR A 268 6.80 -7.22 32.13
CA THR A 268 5.63 -6.37 32.37
C THR A 268 4.95 -6.82 33.65
N ALA A 269 4.77 -5.89 34.58
CA ALA A 269 4.10 -6.17 35.85
C ALA A 269 2.93 -5.21 36.10
N ARG A 270 1.91 -5.72 36.80
CA ARG A 270 0.81 -4.90 37.30
C ARG A 270 1.26 -4.21 38.59
N CYS A 271 1.63 -2.94 38.50
CA CYS A 271 2.10 -2.18 39.65
C CYS A 271 0.96 -1.52 40.44
N MET A 272 0.73 -1.97 41.67
CA MET A 272 -0.22 -1.30 42.60
C MET A 272 0.41 -0.12 43.34
N GLU A 273 1.73 -0.12 43.52
CA GLU A 273 2.46 0.94 44.23
C GLU A 273 2.45 2.25 43.44
N PHE A 274 2.56 2.18 42.11
CA PHE A 274 2.51 3.34 41.22
C PHE A 274 1.13 4.03 41.16
N LYS A 275 0.08 3.40 41.71
CA LYS A 275 -1.21 4.08 41.93
C LYS A 275 -1.16 5.07 43.09
N LYS A 276 -0.22 4.89 44.04
CA LYS A 276 -0.02 5.78 45.18
C LYS A 276 0.94 6.90 44.77
N ARG A 277 0.81 8.07 45.39
CA ARG A 277 1.75 9.19 45.16
C ARG A 277 3.19 8.84 45.53
N GLU A 278 3.41 8.09 46.62
CA GLU A 278 4.77 7.65 47.02
C GLU A 278 5.47 6.83 45.93
N GLY A 279 4.77 5.88 45.30
CA GLY A 279 5.35 5.09 44.21
C GLY A 279 5.70 5.95 42.99
N ARG A 280 4.87 6.95 42.67
CA ARG A 280 5.17 7.92 41.60
C ARG A 280 6.34 8.83 41.97
N LEU A 281 6.45 9.23 43.24
CA LEU A 281 7.57 10.01 43.76
C LEU A 281 8.90 9.26 43.61
N LEU A 282 8.93 7.96 43.96
CA LEU A 282 10.08 7.08 43.73
C LEU A 282 10.39 6.93 42.23
N GLY A 283 9.37 6.73 41.39
CA GLY A 283 9.53 6.68 39.94
C GLY A 283 10.20 7.93 39.36
N ALA A 284 9.81 9.12 39.82
CA ALA A 284 10.43 10.36 39.40
C ALA A 284 11.89 10.47 39.89
N GLN A 285 12.14 10.08 41.14
CA GLN A 285 13.49 10.04 41.72
C GLN A 285 14.43 9.16 40.89
N HIS A 286 14.03 7.92 40.58
CA HIS A 286 14.91 6.96 39.90
C HIS A 286 15.17 7.31 38.43
N LEU A 287 14.22 7.93 37.73
CA LEU A 287 14.48 8.48 36.39
C LEU A 287 15.51 9.61 36.44
N ILE A 288 15.40 10.51 37.42
CA ILE A 288 16.36 11.62 37.63
C ILE A 288 17.75 11.09 38.01
N GLU A 289 17.83 10.06 38.84
CA GLU A 289 19.10 9.41 39.21
C GLU A 289 19.78 8.76 37.99
N ALA A 290 19.02 8.14 37.09
CA ALA A 290 19.53 7.58 35.84
C ALA A 290 19.88 8.66 34.78
N GLY A 291 19.42 9.90 35.00
CA GLY A 291 19.55 11.00 34.06
C GLY A 291 18.67 10.85 32.82
N VAL A 292 17.50 10.23 32.98
CA VAL A 292 16.50 10.00 31.93
C VAL A 292 15.47 11.13 31.94
N ASP A 293 15.36 11.84 30.82
CA ASP A 293 14.45 12.97 30.63
C ASP A 293 13.28 12.67 29.68
N ALA A 294 13.30 11.51 29.02
CA ALA A 294 12.25 11.05 28.12
C ALA A 294 11.82 9.60 28.41
N LEU A 295 10.51 9.37 28.49
CA LEU A 295 9.91 8.06 28.79
C LEU A 295 8.92 7.62 27.71
N ILE A 296 9.21 6.52 27.04
CA ILE A 296 8.31 5.90 26.07
C ILE A 296 7.63 4.69 26.71
N VAL A 297 6.30 4.67 26.68
CA VAL A 297 5.49 3.60 27.30
C VAL A 297 4.77 2.83 26.21
N CYS A 298 5.02 1.52 26.16
CA CYS A 298 4.33 0.58 25.27
C CYS A 298 3.31 -0.23 26.07
N GLY A 299 2.02 -0.06 25.80
CA GLY A 299 0.99 -0.78 26.54
C GLY A 299 -0.44 -0.45 26.13
N GLY A 300 -1.39 -0.96 26.90
CA GLY A 300 -2.83 -0.70 26.71
C GLY A 300 -3.31 0.61 27.33
N ASP A 301 -4.62 0.86 27.25
CA ASP A 301 -5.26 2.10 27.71
C ASP A 301 -4.86 2.51 29.14
N GLY A 302 -4.95 1.59 30.10
CA GLY A 302 -4.66 1.84 31.51
C GLY A 302 -3.19 2.22 31.74
N SER A 303 -2.27 1.56 31.04
CA SER A 303 -0.84 1.87 31.14
C SER A 303 -0.52 3.26 30.60
N LEU A 304 -1.18 3.67 29.51
CA LEU A 304 -0.98 4.98 28.90
C LEU A 304 -1.62 6.11 29.74
N THR A 305 -2.78 5.87 30.37
CA THR A 305 -3.34 6.82 31.34
C THR A 305 -2.44 7.06 32.55
N GLY A 306 -1.78 6.00 33.04
CA GLY A 306 -0.80 6.11 34.11
C GLY A 306 0.39 7.00 33.73
N ALA A 307 0.82 6.95 32.46
CA ALA A 307 1.94 7.73 31.96
C ALA A 307 1.58 9.23 31.88
N ASP A 308 0.38 9.54 31.40
CA ASP A 308 -0.07 10.93 31.29
C ASP A 308 -0.29 11.59 32.66
N LEU A 309 -0.91 10.86 33.60
CA LEU A 309 -1.04 11.27 34.99
C LEU A 309 0.34 11.55 35.61
N PHE A 310 1.31 10.68 35.36
CA PHE A 310 2.66 10.82 35.86
C PHE A 310 3.37 12.06 35.29
N ARG A 311 3.22 12.35 34.00
CA ARG A 311 3.73 13.59 33.40
C ARG A 311 3.08 14.83 33.98
N SER A 312 1.76 14.81 34.16
CA SER A 312 1.02 15.95 34.71
C SER A 312 1.41 16.25 36.16
N GLU A 313 1.66 15.22 36.97
CA GLU A 313 2.13 15.37 38.35
C GLU A 313 3.63 15.66 38.46
N TRP A 314 4.42 15.49 37.39
CA TRP A 314 5.88 15.61 37.42
C TRP A 314 6.38 16.88 38.11
N PRO A 315 5.89 18.10 37.80
CA PRO A 315 6.36 19.32 38.48
C PRO A 315 6.17 19.28 40.00
N SER A 316 5.03 18.74 40.45
CA SER A 316 4.72 18.62 41.88
C SER A 316 5.61 17.57 42.56
N LEU A 317 5.94 16.49 41.87
CA LEU A 317 6.80 15.42 42.40
C LEU A 317 8.25 15.91 42.56
N ILE A 318 8.80 16.59 41.57
CA ILE A 318 10.19 17.07 41.62
C ILE A 318 10.38 18.22 42.62
N GLU A 319 9.38 19.07 42.85
CA GLU A 319 9.41 20.08 43.91
C GLU A 319 9.49 19.43 45.30
N GLU A 320 8.73 18.37 45.52
CA GLU A 320 8.76 17.59 46.75
C GLU A 320 10.11 16.88 46.93
N LEU A 321 10.66 16.29 45.86
CA LEU A 321 11.99 15.67 45.86
C LEU A 321 13.12 16.69 46.15
N LEU A 322 13.03 17.91 45.61
CA LEU A 322 13.98 18.97 45.90
C LEU A 322 13.88 19.42 47.36
N LYS A 323 12.66 19.64 47.85
CA LYS A 323 12.43 20.07 49.25
C LYS A 323 12.88 19.03 50.26
N THR A 324 12.84 17.75 49.90
CA THR A 324 13.29 16.62 50.73
C THR A 324 14.74 16.21 50.49
N ASN A 325 15.51 16.97 49.69
CA ASN A 325 16.92 16.73 49.35
C ASN A 325 17.19 15.37 48.70
N ARG A 326 16.19 14.76 48.04
CA ARG A 326 16.40 13.51 47.29
C ARG A 326 17.02 13.73 45.92
N ILE A 327 16.89 14.94 45.38
CA ILE A 327 17.54 15.38 44.13
C ILE A 327 18.27 16.71 44.37
N SER A 328 19.36 16.93 43.64
CA SER A 328 20.10 18.20 43.67
C SER A 328 19.41 19.30 42.85
N ASN A 329 19.76 20.56 43.13
CA ASN A 329 19.25 21.71 42.38
C ASN A 329 19.64 21.64 40.88
N GLU A 330 20.83 21.11 40.57
CA GLU A 330 21.28 20.88 39.19
C GLU A 330 20.38 19.85 38.47
N GLN A 331 20.04 18.75 39.15
CA GLN A 331 19.13 17.73 38.60
C GLN A 331 17.72 18.28 38.39
N TYR A 332 17.23 19.10 39.31
CA TYR A 332 15.93 19.76 39.19
C TYR A 332 15.87 20.67 37.95
N GLU A 333 16.85 21.57 37.77
CA GLU A 333 16.88 22.46 36.61
C GLU A 333 17.05 21.69 35.29
N ARG A 334 17.89 20.66 35.29
CA ARG A 334 18.17 19.83 34.10
C ARG A 334 16.94 19.03 33.64
N MET A 335 16.12 18.52 34.55
CA MET A 335 15.02 17.58 34.28
C MET A 335 13.67 18.07 34.79
N LYS A 336 13.45 19.38 34.79
CA LYS A 336 12.21 20.02 35.25
C LYS A 336 10.94 19.59 34.52
N HIS A 337 11.08 18.99 33.34
CA HIS A 337 9.96 18.52 32.52
C HIS A 337 10.20 17.07 32.11
N LEU A 338 9.14 16.26 32.19
CA LEU A 338 9.13 14.91 31.64
C LEU A 338 8.50 14.92 30.24
N ASN A 339 9.26 14.42 29.27
CA ASN A 339 8.75 14.14 27.94
C ASN A 339 8.26 12.69 27.90
N ILE A 340 7.01 12.45 27.48
CA ILE A 340 6.49 11.09 27.31
C ILE A 340 6.00 10.87 25.88
N CYS A 341 5.99 9.62 25.45
CA CYS A 341 5.25 9.19 24.26
C CYS A 341 4.61 7.82 24.50
N GLY A 342 3.35 7.68 24.08
CA GLY A 342 2.63 6.41 24.09
C GLY A 342 2.84 5.62 22.80
N THR A 343 2.95 4.29 22.93
CA THR A 343 2.79 3.33 21.83
C THR A 343 1.80 2.26 22.28
N VAL A 344 0.81 1.94 21.44
CA VAL A 344 -0.29 1.06 21.87
C VAL A 344 0.06 -0.41 21.59
N GLY A 345 0.43 -1.13 22.63
CA GLY A 345 0.63 -2.59 22.61
C GLY A 345 -0.56 -3.31 23.23
N SER A 346 -1.43 -3.86 22.39
CA SER A 346 -2.65 -4.57 22.80
C SER A 346 -3.08 -5.55 21.70
N ILE A 347 -3.56 -6.73 22.10
CA ILE A 347 -4.19 -7.67 21.15
C ILE A 347 -5.65 -7.31 20.87
N ASP A 348 -6.28 -6.51 21.74
CA ASP A 348 -7.74 -6.31 21.76
C ASP A 348 -8.22 -5.38 20.63
N ASN A 349 -7.31 -4.59 20.04
CA ASN A 349 -7.59 -3.49 19.10
C ASN A 349 -8.67 -2.52 19.58
N ASP A 350 -8.59 -2.12 20.86
CA ASP A 350 -9.63 -1.36 21.54
C ASP A 350 -9.36 0.15 21.66
N MET A 351 -8.23 0.65 21.13
CA MET A 351 -7.90 2.07 21.15
C MET A 351 -8.48 2.81 19.94
N SER A 352 -9.48 3.67 20.17
CA SER A 352 -10.30 4.30 19.11
C SER A 352 -9.54 5.15 18.08
N THR A 353 -8.37 5.69 18.42
CA THR A 353 -7.65 6.63 17.54
C THR A 353 -6.61 5.98 16.63
N THR A 354 -6.50 4.65 16.65
CA THR A 354 -5.60 3.85 15.82
C THR A 354 -6.39 2.71 15.17
N ASP A 355 -6.19 2.46 13.88
CA ASP A 355 -6.88 1.38 13.16
C ASP A 355 -6.39 -0.01 13.60
N ALA A 356 -5.11 -0.10 13.98
CA ALA A 356 -4.48 -1.33 14.47
C ALA A 356 -3.56 -1.04 15.67
N THR A 357 -3.71 -1.84 16.73
CA THR A 357 -2.77 -1.88 17.86
C THR A 357 -1.70 -2.95 17.63
N ILE A 358 -0.50 -2.74 18.17
CA ILE A 358 0.60 -3.71 18.07
C ILE A 358 0.17 -5.01 18.77
N GLY A 359 0.09 -6.09 18.00
CA GLY A 359 -0.26 -7.45 18.42
C GLY A 359 -1.66 -7.91 18.01
N ALA A 360 -2.52 -7.01 17.52
CA ALA A 360 -3.89 -7.36 17.12
C ALA A 360 -3.92 -8.39 15.99
N TYR A 361 -3.14 -8.17 14.93
CA TYR A 361 -3.09 -9.10 13.80
C TYR A 361 -2.37 -10.41 14.12
N SER A 362 -1.39 -10.38 15.02
CA SER A 362 -0.77 -11.61 15.53
C SER A 362 -1.77 -12.46 16.31
N ALA A 363 -2.59 -11.85 17.18
CA ALA A 363 -3.65 -12.56 17.88
C ALA A 363 -4.71 -13.12 16.91
N LEU A 364 -5.11 -12.33 15.91
CA LEU A 364 -6.02 -12.77 14.84
C LEU A 364 -5.48 -13.99 14.09
N ASP A 365 -4.19 -14.01 13.77
CA ASP A 365 -3.53 -15.16 13.12
C ASP A 365 -3.53 -16.40 14.02
N ARG A 366 -3.35 -16.26 15.34
CA ARG A 366 -3.48 -17.39 16.28
C ARG A 366 -4.89 -17.95 16.32
N ILE A 367 -5.90 -17.08 16.30
CA ILE A 367 -7.32 -17.49 16.27
C ILE A 367 -7.62 -18.25 14.98
N CYS A 368 -7.25 -17.70 13.83
CA CYS A 368 -7.49 -18.32 12.54
C CYS A 368 -6.77 -19.67 12.42
N LYS A 369 -5.53 -19.78 12.90
CA LYS A 369 -4.79 -21.06 12.93
C LYS A 369 -5.52 -22.13 13.76
N ALA A 370 -6.04 -21.76 14.93
CA ALA A 370 -6.80 -22.69 15.76
C ALA A 370 -8.11 -23.13 15.10
N ILE A 371 -8.85 -22.19 14.50
CA ILE A 371 -10.09 -22.49 13.79
C ILE A 371 -9.82 -23.34 12.56
N ASP A 372 -8.77 -23.07 11.79
CA ASP A 372 -8.39 -23.87 10.62
C ASP A 372 -8.09 -25.34 11.03
N TYR A 373 -7.49 -25.58 12.21
CA TYR A 373 -7.33 -26.93 12.76
C TYR A 373 -8.66 -27.56 13.20
N VAL A 374 -9.53 -26.78 13.85
CA VAL A 374 -10.85 -27.23 14.29
C VAL A 374 -11.73 -27.60 13.09
N GLU A 375 -11.69 -26.82 12.01
CA GLU A 375 -12.48 -27.03 10.79
C GLU A 375 -12.19 -28.40 10.17
N ALA A 376 -10.91 -28.79 10.11
CA ALA A 376 -10.48 -30.07 9.55
C ALA A 376 -11.10 -31.28 10.31
N THR A 377 -11.14 -31.23 11.64
CA THR A 377 -11.76 -32.29 12.46
C THR A 377 -13.29 -32.19 12.47
N ALA A 378 -13.84 -30.97 12.50
CA ALA A 378 -15.28 -30.73 12.48
C ALA A 378 -15.93 -31.29 11.21
N ASN A 379 -15.27 -31.15 10.07
CA ASN A 379 -15.80 -31.59 8.78
C ASN A 379 -15.97 -33.12 8.70
N SER A 380 -15.11 -33.86 9.40
CA SER A 380 -15.13 -35.32 9.45
C SER A 380 -16.36 -35.86 10.18
N HIS A 381 -16.81 -35.18 11.24
CA HIS A 381 -17.91 -35.63 12.10
C HIS A 381 -19.21 -34.81 11.95
N SER A 382 -19.25 -33.84 11.04
CA SER A 382 -20.38 -32.90 10.88
C SER A 382 -20.79 -32.20 12.18
N ARG A 383 -19.79 -31.75 12.97
CA ARG A 383 -19.99 -31.19 14.32
C ARG A 383 -20.16 -29.67 14.34
N ALA A 384 -20.64 -29.17 15.48
CA ALA A 384 -20.59 -27.76 15.83
C ALA A 384 -19.44 -27.46 16.80
N PHE A 385 -18.81 -26.31 16.68
CA PHE A 385 -17.78 -25.82 17.58
C PHE A 385 -18.08 -24.38 18.00
N VAL A 386 -17.92 -24.13 19.29
CA VAL A 386 -17.98 -22.80 19.90
C VAL A 386 -16.56 -22.40 20.26
N VAL A 387 -16.03 -21.38 19.61
CA VAL A 387 -14.64 -20.93 19.80
C VAL A 387 -14.65 -19.63 20.59
N GLU A 388 -14.14 -19.68 21.81
CA GLU A 388 -14.01 -18.52 22.70
C GLU A 388 -12.72 -17.76 22.41
N VAL A 389 -12.86 -16.47 22.12
CA VAL A 389 -11.83 -15.56 21.62
C VAL A 389 -11.63 -14.41 22.60
N MET A 390 -10.38 -14.00 22.84
CA MET A 390 -10.05 -12.84 23.68
C MET A 390 -10.42 -11.52 22.99
N GLY A 391 -10.35 -10.40 23.71
CA GLY A 391 -10.63 -9.05 23.17
C GLY A 391 -11.24 -8.08 24.18
N ARG A 392 -11.39 -8.51 25.42
CA ARG A 392 -12.05 -7.87 26.55
C ARG A 392 -13.40 -7.31 26.16
N ASN A 393 -13.47 -6.01 25.91
CA ASN A 393 -14.70 -5.28 25.58
C ASN A 393 -14.76 -4.91 24.10
N CYS A 394 -13.89 -5.50 23.26
CA CYS A 394 -13.85 -5.28 21.82
C CYS A 394 -14.12 -6.58 21.06
N GLY A 395 -15.02 -6.50 20.09
CA GLY A 395 -15.37 -7.60 19.19
C GLY A 395 -14.49 -7.71 17.95
N TRP A 396 -13.44 -6.89 17.79
CA TRP A 396 -12.63 -6.82 16.56
C TRP A 396 -12.03 -8.19 16.21
N LEU A 397 -11.39 -8.87 17.16
CA LEU A 397 -10.81 -10.20 16.94
C LEU A 397 -11.87 -11.23 16.51
N ALA A 398 -13.02 -11.27 17.18
CA ALA A 398 -14.10 -12.21 16.86
C ALA A 398 -14.74 -11.91 15.49
N LEU A 399 -14.92 -10.63 15.14
CA LEU A 399 -15.44 -10.22 13.85
C LEU A 399 -14.51 -10.60 12.70
N LEU A 400 -13.24 -10.20 12.79
CA LEU A 400 -12.24 -10.46 11.75
C LEU A 400 -11.97 -11.97 11.63
N ALA A 401 -11.95 -12.71 12.75
CA ALA A 401 -11.87 -14.17 12.73
C ALA A 401 -13.08 -14.78 12.01
N GLY A 402 -14.30 -14.33 12.34
CA GLY A 402 -15.52 -14.81 11.69
C GLY A 402 -15.52 -14.63 10.17
N ILE A 403 -15.00 -13.49 9.68
CA ILE A 403 -14.80 -13.23 8.26
C ILE A 403 -13.71 -14.16 7.68
N ALA A 404 -12.55 -14.25 8.33
CA ALA A 404 -11.40 -14.99 7.84
C ALA A 404 -11.64 -16.52 7.81
N THR A 405 -12.55 -17.03 8.63
CA THR A 405 -12.83 -18.47 8.75
C THR A 405 -14.23 -18.86 8.28
N SER A 406 -15.02 -17.92 7.73
CA SER A 406 -16.43 -18.15 7.37
C SER A 406 -17.26 -18.79 8.49
N ALA A 407 -17.17 -18.20 9.68
CA ALA A 407 -17.97 -18.63 10.83
C ALA A 407 -19.47 -18.41 10.56
N ASP A 408 -20.30 -19.33 11.02
CA ASP A 408 -21.76 -19.31 10.82
C ASP A 408 -22.43 -18.20 11.65
N TYR A 409 -21.85 -17.89 12.81
CA TYR A 409 -22.34 -16.82 13.68
C TYR A 409 -21.22 -16.28 14.56
N ILE A 410 -21.31 -14.99 14.92
CA ILE A 410 -20.37 -14.35 15.84
C ILE A 410 -21.14 -13.63 16.96
N PHE A 411 -20.57 -13.63 18.16
CA PHE A 411 -21.05 -12.83 19.28
C PHE A 411 -20.02 -11.75 19.63
N ILE A 412 -20.40 -10.48 19.41
CA ILE A 412 -19.56 -9.31 19.68
C ILE A 412 -20.31 -8.29 20.56
N PRO A 413 -19.62 -7.57 21.47
CA PRO A 413 -20.26 -6.59 22.35
C PRO A 413 -20.81 -5.37 21.62
N GLU A 414 -20.32 -5.04 20.43
CA GLU A 414 -20.76 -3.86 19.65
C GLU A 414 -22.08 -4.07 18.92
N LYS A 415 -22.49 -5.32 18.70
CA LYS A 415 -23.80 -5.66 18.12
C LYS A 415 -24.49 -6.77 18.93
N PRO A 416 -24.91 -6.49 20.18
CA PRO A 416 -25.67 -7.44 20.96
C PRO A 416 -27.01 -7.72 20.29
N ALA A 417 -27.37 -9.00 20.18
CA ALA A 417 -28.73 -9.37 19.81
C ALA A 417 -29.67 -9.22 21.01
N THR A 418 -30.96 -9.02 20.76
CA THR A 418 -31.99 -8.95 21.80
C THR A 418 -31.96 -10.22 22.67
N SER A 419 -32.20 -10.08 23.98
CA SER A 419 -32.03 -11.15 24.98
C SER A 419 -32.77 -12.46 24.68
N SER A 420 -33.86 -12.38 23.91
CA SER A 420 -34.67 -13.54 23.49
C SER A 420 -34.45 -13.95 22.03
N GLU A 421 -33.84 -13.08 21.21
CA GLU A 421 -33.75 -13.29 19.76
C GLU A 421 -32.41 -13.90 19.34
N TRP A 422 -31.35 -13.77 20.13
CA TRP A 422 -30.03 -14.27 19.73
C TRP A 422 -30.04 -15.78 19.50
N GLN A 423 -30.81 -16.53 20.30
CA GLN A 423 -30.96 -17.97 20.15
C GLN A 423 -31.65 -18.30 18.83
N ASP A 424 -32.71 -17.57 18.48
CA ASP A 424 -33.47 -17.77 17.26
C ASP A 424 -32.67 -17.36 16.02
N GLN A 425 -32.00 -16.20 16.06
CA GLN A 425 -31.12 -15.70 14.99
C GLN A 425 -30.00 -16.70 14.69
N MET A 426 -29.32 -17.20 15.73
CA MET A 426 -28.27 -18.20 15.58
C MET A 426 -28.84 -19.54 15.08
N CYS A 427 -29.95 -20.02 15.64
CA CYS A 427 -30.52 -21.30 15.24
C CYS A 427 -31.01 -21.29 13.79
N ASP A 428 -31.62 -20.20 13.33
CA ASP A 428 -32.10 -20.03 11.97
C ASP A 428 -30.96 -20.09 10.95
N ILE A 429 -29.92 -19.27 11.13
CA ILE A 429 -28.81 -19.20 10.17
C ILE A 429 -28.00 -20.50 10.14
N VAL A 430 -27.72 -21.10 11.31
CA VAL A 430 -27.03 -22.39 11.41
C VAL A 430 -27.86 -23.49 10.72
N SER A 431 -29.17 -23.52 10.94
CA SER A 431 -30.05 -24.51 10.29
C SER A 431 -30.06 -24.35 8.77
N LYS A 432 -30.07 -23.10 8.27
CA LYS A 432 -30.00 -22.80 6.84
C LYS A 432 -28.67 -23.24 6.22
N HIS A 433 -27.54 -22.99 6.88
CA HIS A 433 -26.23 -23.43 6.40
C HIS A 433 -26.12 -24.96 6.35
N ARG A 434 -26.55 -25.63 7.41
CA ARG A 434 -26.48 -27.10 7.49
C ARG A 434 -27.40 -27.79 6.50
N SER A 435 -28.64 -27.33 6.38
CA SER A 435 -29.61 -27.88 5.42
C SER A 435 -29.17 -27.70 3.96
N ARG A 436 -28.38 -26.65 3.65
CA ARG A 436 -27.79 -26.43 2.34
C ARG A 436 -26.46 -27.17 2.11
N GLY A 437 -25.97 -27.90 3.10
CA GLY A 437 -24.86 -28.85 2.94
C GLY A 437 -23.58 -28.53 3.71
N LYS A 438 -23.50 -27.42 4.46
CA LYS A 438 -22.33 -27.17 5.33
C LYS A 438 -22.33 -28.16 6.48
N ARG A 439 -21.31 -29.02 6.51
CA ARG A 439 -21.16 -30.09 7.50
C ARG A 439 -20.73 -29.55 8.86
N THR A 440 -19.89 -28.53 8.83
CA THR A 440 -19.33 -27.85 10.01
C THR A 440 -20.22 -26.70 10.44
N THR A 441 -20.15 -26.37 11.72
CA THR A 441 -20.78 -25.16 12.25
C THR A 441 -19.79 -24.53 13.23
N ILE A 442 -19.28 -23.34 12.91
CA ILE A 442 -18.34 -22.61 13.76
C ILE A 442 -19.04 -21.36 14.28
N VAL A 443 -19.12 -21.24 15.60
CA VAL A 443 -19.64 -20.05 16.28
C VAL A 443 -18.51 -19.41 17.07
N VAL A 444 -18.16 -18.16 16.74
CA VAL A 444 -17.09 -17.42 17.41
C VAL A 444 -17.70 -16.54 18.50
N VAL A 445 -17.21 -16.66 19.73
CA VAL A 445 -17.74 -15.94 20.90
C VAL A 445 -16.63 -15.08 21.49
N ALA A 446 -16.79 -13.75 21.44
CA ALA A 446 -15.87 -12.85 22.13
C ALA A 446 -16.00 -13.01 23.65
N GLU A 447 -14.89 -12.84 24.39
CA GLU A 447 -14.90 -12.97 25.87
C GLU A 447 -15.81 -11.93 26.55
N GLY A 448 -16.02 -10.77 25.93
CA GLY A 448 -16.97 -9.74 26.37
C GLY A 448 -18.32 -9.80 25.67
N ALA A 449 -18.71 -10.94 25.08
CA ALA A 449 -20.02 -11.08 24.46
C ALA A 449 -21.16 -10.82 25.46
N ILE A 450 -22.12 -9.99 25.06
CA ILE A 450 -23.27 -9.58 25.86
C ILE A 450 -24.55 -9.61 25.03
N ALA A 451 -25.69 -9.75 25.69
CA ALA A 451 -27.02 -9.50 25.14
C ALA A 451 -27.39 -8.01 25.24
N ALA A 452 -28.46 -7.60 24.55
CA ALA A 452 -28.90 -6.20 24.54
C ALA A 452 -29.26 -5.62 25.93
N ASP A 453 -29.58 -6.48 26.90
CA ASP A 453 -29.81 -6.10 28.29
C ASP A 453 -28.53 -5.98 29.13
N LEU A 454 -27.35 -6.15 28.51
CA LEU A 454 -26.02 -6.17 29.12
C LEU A 454 -25.71 -7.44 29.95
N THR A 455 -26.54 -8.47 29.86
CA THR A 455 -26.20 -9.77 30.44
C THR A 455 -25.11 -10.46 29.60
N PRO A 456 -24.08 -11.06 30.23
CA PRO A 456 -23.02 -11.74 29.50
C PRO A 456 -23.55 -13.01 28.83
N ILE A 457 -23.08 -13.28 27.61
CA ILE A 457 -23.38 -14.52 26.88
C ILE A 457 -22.12 -15.38 26.92
N SER A 458 -22.17 -16.50 27.65
CA SER A 458 -21.03 -17.40 27.76
C SER A 458 -20.97 -18.42 26.61
N PRO A 459 -19.78 -18.98 26.30
CA PRO A 459 -19.67 -20.11 25.38
C PRO A 459 -20.53 -21.32 25.77
N SER A 460 -20.77 -21.51 27.07
CA SER A 460 -21.65 -22.57 27.60
C SER A 460 -23.12 -22.34 27.28
N ASP A 461 -23.57 -21.08 27.28
CA ASP A 461 -24.95 -20.73 26.90
C ASP A 461 -25.18 -21.04 25.41
N VAL A 462 -24.23 -20.64 24.56
CA VAL A 462 -24.24 -20.91 23.12
C VAL A 462 -24.20 -22.42 22.84
N HIS A 463 -23.30 -23.14 23.52
CA HIS A 463 -23.22 -24.60 23.43
C HIS A 463 -24.55 -25.26 23.79
N LYS A 464 -25.17 -24.85 24.90
CA LYS A 464 -26.45 -25.39 25.34
C LYS A 464 -27.54 -25.19 24.28
N VAL A 465 -27.61 -24.02 23.64
CA VAL A 465 -28.58 -23.78 22.56
C VAL A 465 -28.33 -24.68 21.35
N LEU A 466 -27.08 -24.84 20.92
CA LEU A 466 -26.74 -25.72 19.78
C LEU A 466 -27.05 -27.20 20.05
N VAL A 467 -26.87 -27.66 21.29
CA VAL A 467 -27.20 -29.03 21.70
C VAL A 467 -28.71 -29.21 21.89
N ASP A 468 -29.34 -28.39 22.73
CA ASP A 468 -30.73 -28.59 23.17
C ASP A 468 -31.73 -28.25 22.05
N ARG A 469 -31.51 -27.17 21.28
CA ARG A 469 -32.45 -26.77 20.22
C ARG A 469 -32.18 -27.42 18.87
N LEU A 470 -30.91 -27.55 18.47
CA LEU A 470 -30.54 -28.06 17.15
C LEU A 470 -30.06 -29.52 17.16
N GLY A 471 -29.86 -30.13 18.32
CA GLY A 471 -29.40 -31.52 18.43
C GLY A 471 -28.00 -31.76 17.87
N LEU A 472 -27.13 -30.73 17.85
CA LEU A 472 -25.79 -30.82 17.27
C LEU A 472 -24.75 -31.22 18.32
N ASP A 473 -23.91 -32.20 18.00
CA ASP A 473 -22.75 -32.56 18.82
C ASP A 473 -21.75 -31.40 18.82
N THR A 474 -21.75 -30.65 19.92
CA THR A 474 -21.08 -29.35 20.04
C THR A 474 -19.86 -29.44 20.97
N ARG A 475 -18.76 -28.78 20.63
CA ARG A 475 -17.57 -28.70 21.49
C ARG A 475 -17.15 -27.25 21.70
N ILE A 476 -16.74 -26.91 22.92
CA ILE A 476 -16.17 -25.60 23.23
C ILE A 476 -14.65 -25.68 23.10
N THR A 477 -14.05 -24.67 22.47
CA THR A 477 -12.60 -24.48 22.40
C THR A 477 -12.27 -23.09 22.88
N THR A 478 -11.66 -23.00 24.06
CA THR A 478 -11.19 -21.73 24.62
C THR A 478 -9.71 -21.58 24.32
N LEU A 479 -9.36 -20.59 23.50
CA LEU A 479 -7.97 -20.39 23.06
C LEU A 479 -7.08 -19.87 24.21
N GLY A 480 -7.60 -18.95 25.02
CA GLY A 480 -6.85 -18.35 26.12
C GLY A 480 -5.55 -17.68 25.66
N HIS A 481 -4.47 -17.86 26.42
CA HIS A 481 -3.20 -17.14 26.24
C HIS A 481 -2.41 -17.50 24.98
N VAL A 482 -2.81 -18.53 24.21
CA VAL A 482 -2.19 -18.80 22.90
C VAL A 482 -2.32 -17.60 21.95
N GLN A 483 -3.31 -16.73 22.19
CA GLN A 483 -3.56 -15.50 21.44
C GLN A 483 -2.56 -14.37 21.76
N ARG A 484 -1.86 -14.44 22.91
CA ARG A 484 -0.83 -13.47 23.31
C ARG A 484 0.59 -13.95 23.01
N GLY A 485 0.78 -15.27 22.95
CA GLY A 485 2.07 -15.88 22.65
C GLY A 485 2.43 -15.93 21.17
N GLY A 486 3.60 -16.48 20.88
CA GLY A 486 4.15 -16.59 19.53
C GLY A 486 4.94 -15.36 19.09
N THR A 487 5.62 -15.49 17.95
CA THR A 487 6.32 -14.37 17.33
C THR A 487 5.29 -13.42 16.69
N ALA A 488 5.65 -12.14 16.60
CA ALA A 488 4.82 -11.17 15.88
C ALA A 488 4.74 -11.53 14.39
N VAL A 489 3.56 -11.39 13.80
CA VAL A 489 3.36 -11.48 12.34
C VAL A 489 4.09 -10.34 11.64
N ALA A 490 4.31 -10.46 10.34
CA ALA A 490 5.07 -9.47 9.57
C ALA A 490 4.52 -8.05 9.74
N TYR A 491 3.20 -7.89 9.65
CA TYR A 491 2.53 -6.61 9.87
C TYR A 491 2.87 -6.01 11.24
N ASP A 492 2.75 -6.77 12.33
CA ASP A 492 3.05 -6.29 13.69
C ASP A 492 4.53 -5.98 13.89
N ARG A 493 5.45 -6.74 13.27
CA ARG A 493 6.89 -6.41 13.32
C ARG A 493 7.18 -5.08 12.64
N ILE A 494 6.59 -4.87 11.46
CA ILE A 494 6.77 -3.63 10.68
C ILE A 494 6.12 -2.46 11.40
N LEU A 495 4.86 -2.60 11.81
CA LEU A 495 4.10 -1.59 12.54
C LEU A 495 4.85 -1.16 13.81
N ALA A 496 5.21 -2.11 14.67
CA ALA A 496 5.93 -1.83 15.91
C ALA A 496 7.29 -1.17 15.66
N THR A 497 8.00 -1.59 14.60
CA THR A 497 9.29 -1.00 14.25
C THR A 497 9.16 0.46 13.82
N LEU A 498 8.18 0.77 12.96
CA LEU A 498 7.94 2.13 12.49
C LEU A 498 7.37 3.03 13.60
N GLN A 499 6.47 2.50 14.44
CA GLN A 499 5.96 3.24 15.59
C GLN A 499 7.05 3.53 16.63
N GLY A 500 7.94 2.58 16.89
CA GLY A 500 9.04 2.77 17.83
C GLY A 500 10.06 3.82 17.38
N LEU A 501 10.38 3.86 16.08
CA LEU A 501 11.16 4.95 15.49
C LEU A 501 10.48 6.31 15.68
N GLU A 502 9.19 6.38 15.37
CA GLU A 502 8.44 7.64 15.44
C GLU A 502 8.21 8.11 16.88
N ALA A 503 8.10 7.19 17.85
CA ALA A 503 8.03 7.51 19.26
C ALA A 503 9.30 8.22 19.75
N VAL A 504 10.48 7.79 19.27
CA VAL A 504 11.75 8.46 19.55
C VAL A 504 11.78 9.87 18.96
N ASN A 505 11.30 10.06 17.72
CA ASN A 505 11.18 11.39 17.13
C ASN A 505 10.24 12.28 17.96
N ALA A 506 9.08 11.74 18.36
CA ALA A 506 8.06 12.48 19.10
C ALA A 506 8.56 12.98 20.47
N VAL A 507 9.30 12.15 21.24
CA VAL A 507 9.84 12.59 22.54
C VAL A 507 10.98 13.60 22.41
N LEU A 508 11.78 13.52 21.33
CA LEU A 508 12.88 14.46 21.06
C LEU A 508 12.37 15.84 20.66
N GLU A 509 11.24 15.88 19.96
CA GLU A 509 10.60 17.11 19.48
C GLU A 509 9.59 17.70 20.48
N SER A 510 9.24 16.94 21.52
CA SER A 510 8.28 17.37 22.54
C SER A 510 8.82 18.53 23.38
N THR A 511 7.97 19.53 23.57
CA THR A 511 8.18 20.66 24.48
C THR A 511 7.17 20.59 25.64
N PRO A 512 7.36 21.38 26.72
CA PRO A 512 6.41 21.43 27.83
C PRO A 512 4.98 21.78 27.41
N ASP A 513 4.82 22.61 26.37
CA ASP A 513 3.53 23.05 25.85
C ASP A 513 2.88 22.01 24.92
N THR A 514 3.66 21.07 24.36
CA THR A 514 3.09 20.03 23.49
C THR A 514 2.29 19.00 24.31
N PRO A 515 1.04 18.68 23.90
CA PRO A 515 0.30 17.57 24.49
C PRO A 515 1.06 16.26 24.35
N SER A 516 0.88 15.34 25.31
CA SER A 516 1.54 14.04 25.31
C SER A 516 1.18 13.28 24.03
N PRO A 517 2.14 12.96 23.14
CA PRO A 517 1.85 12.22 21.92
C PRO A 517 1.61 10.73 22.20
N LEU A 518 0.80 10.13 21.34
CA LEU A 518 0.62 8.69 21.16
C LEU A 518 0.85 8.39 19.68
N ILE A 519 1.64 7.37 19.38
CA ILE A 519 1.81 6.93 18.00
C ILE A 519 0.68 5.97 17.63
N ALA A 520 0.02 6.25 16.52
CA ALA A 520 -1.09 5.50 15.97
C ALA A 520 -0.84 5.17 14.49
N VAL A 521 -1.67 4.30 13.94
CA VAL A 521 -1.79 4.06 12.51
C VAL A 521 -3.19 4.46 12.08
N ASN A 522 -3.27 5.37 11.11
CA ASN A 522 -4.51 5.68 10.41
C ASN A 522 -4.25 5.46 8.93
N GLU A 523 -5.09 4.70 8.24
CA GLU A 523 -4.96 4.55 6.80
C GLU A 523 -3.55 4.03 6.41
N ASN A 524 -3.06 2.97 7.07
CA ASN A 524 -1.69 2.45 6.91
C ASN A 524 -0.55 3.49 7.04
N LYS A 525 -0.83 4.68 7.56
CA LYS A 525 0.13 5.76 7.77
C LYS A 525 0.37 5.96 9.26
N ILE A 526 1.64 6.03 9.64
CA ILE A 526 2.04 6.33 11.02
C ILE A 526 1.74 7.80 11.31
N VAL A 527 0.99 8.05 12.38
CA VAL A 527 0.56 9.40 12.78
C VAL A 527 0.73 9.59 14.29
N ARG A 528 0.87 10.85 14.71
CA ARG A 528 0.85 11.25 16.12
C ARG A 528 -0.56 11.70 16.50
N LYS A 529 -1.09 11.17 17.59
CA LYS A 529 -2.39 11.56 18.18
C LYS A 529 -2.18 12.08 19.61
N PRO A 530 -3.00 13.02 20.09
CA PRO A 530 -2.98 13.39 21.50
C PRO A 530 -3.41 12.20 22.37
N LEU A 531 -2.59 11.87 23.37
CA LEU A 531 -2.82 10.72 24.24
C LEU A 531 -4.14 10.82 25.02
N MET A 532 -4.40 11.99 25.64
CA MET A 532 -5.60 12.19 26.44
C MET A 532 -6.90 12.11 25.63
N GLU A 533 -6.90 12.65 24.41
CA GLU A 533 -8.06 12.54 23.53
C GLU A 533 -8.29 11.08 23.11
N SER A 534 -7.21 10.34 22.85
CA SER A 534 -7.27 8.93 22.50
C SER A 534 -7.88 8.08 23.63
N VAL A 535 -7.43 8.29 24.86
CA VAL A 535 -8.00 7.62 26.05
C VAL A 535 -9.46 7.99 26.24
N LYS A 536 -9.80 9.28 26.11
CA LYS A 536 -11.16 9.77 26.31
C LYS A 536 -12.14 9.14 25.32
N LEU A 537 -11.77 9.06 24.04
CA LEU A 537 -12.58 8.39 23.02
C LEU A 537 -12.75 6.89 23.31
N THR A 538 -11.69 6.21 23.77
CA THR A 538 -11.79 4.80 24.19
C THR A 538 -12.75 4.62 25.38
N LYS A 539 -12.73 5.51 26.37
CA LYS A 539 -13.71 5.48 27.49
C LYS A 539 -15.14 5.74 27.01
N ALA A 540 -15.33 6.61 26.02
CA ALA A 540 -16.63 6.86 25.42
C ALA A 540 -17.26 5.62 24.78
N VAL A 541 -16.46 4.66 24.28
CA VAL A 541 -16.97 3.37 23.80
C VAL A 541 -17.60 2.60 24.96
N ALA A 542 -16.89 2.47 26.08
CA ALA A 542 -17.38 1.75 27.25
C ALA A 542 -18.65 2.41 27.81
N GLU A 543 -18.69 3.74 27.87
CA GLU A 543 -19.87 4.51 28.26
C GLU A 543 -21.05 4.27 27.32
N ALA A 544 -20.83 4.28 26.01
CA ALA A 544 -21.87 4.02 25.00
C ALA A 544 -22.45 2.60 25.13
N ILE A 545 -21.60 1.58 25.34
CA ILE A 545 -22.05 0.21 25.60
C ILE A 545 -22.90 0.14 26.87
N GLN A 546 -22.45 0.75 27.98
CA GLN A 546 -23.20 0.76 29.24
C GLN A 546 -24.54 1.52 29.13
N ALA A 547 -24.59 2.56 28.29
CA ALA A 547 -25.80 3.31 27.98
C ALA A 547 -26.72 2.60 26.96
N LYS A 548 -26.36 1.39 26.50
CA LYS A 548 -27.06 0.62 25.45
C LYS A 548 -27.14 1.35 24.10
N ASP A 549 -26.25 2.31 23.86
CA ASP A 549 -26.08 2.98 22.57
C ASP A 549 -25.03 2.27 21.71
N PHE A 550 -25.40 1.09 21.22
CA PHE A 550 -24.51 0.22 20.44
C PHE A 550 -24.10 0.85 19.10
N LYS A 551 -24.95 1.67 18.48
CA LYS A 551 -24.64 2.38 17.23
C LYS A 551 -23.51 3.38 17.45
N ARG A 552 -23.57 4.15 18.54
CA ARG A 552 -22.49 5.07 18.91
C ARG A 552 -21.21 4.33 19.24
N ALA A 553 -21.27 3.24 20.00
CA ALA A 553 -20.10 2.42 20.30
C ALA A 553 -19.41 1.91 19.02
N MET A 554 -20.20 1.46 18.03
CA MET A 554 -19.69 1.00 16.74
C MET A 554 -19.05 2.13 15.91
N SER A 555 -19.60 3.35 15.97
CA SER A 555 -19.03 4.53 15.30
C SER A 555 -17.70 5.04 15.89
N LEU A 556 -17.39 4.61 17.12
CA LEU A 556 -16.15 4.95 17.84
C LEU A 556 -15.02 3.94 17.63
N ARG A 557 -15.30 2.84 16.91
CA ARG A 557 -14.28 1.88 16.47
C ARG A 557 -13.49 2.44 15.29
N ASP A 558 -12.51 1.67 14.86
CA ASP A 558 -11.68 1.97 13.70
C ASP A 558 -12.51 2.18 12.43
N THR A 559 -11.86 2.78 11.42
CA THR A 559 -12.49 3.24 10.19
C THR A 559 -13.18 2.11 9.40
N GLU A 560 -12.74 0.86 9.56
CA GLU A 560 -13.22 -0.29 8.79
C GLU A 560 -14.10 -1.27 9.59
N PHE A 561 -14.27 -1.10 10.91
CA PHE A 561 -15.06 -2.01 11.75
C PHE A 561 -16.50 -2.22 11.24
N ILE A 562 -17.21 -1.12 10.96
CA ILE A 562 -18.61 -1.18 10.48
C ILE A 562 -18.66 -1.83 9.09
N GLU A 563 -17.68 -1.52 8.23
CA GLU A 563 -17.58 -2.10 6.91
C GLU A 563 -17.39 -3.62 7.00
N HIS A 564 -16.48 -4.09 7.85
CA HIS A 564 -16.28 -5.51 8.12
C HIS A 564 -17.52 -6.20 8.69
N LEU A 565 -18.24 -5.56 9.61
CA LEU A 565 -19.47 -6.13 10.16
C LEU A 565 -20.55 -6.29 9.08
N ASN A 566 -20.75 -5.27 8.25
CA ASN A 566 -21.70 -5.34 7.14
C ASN A 566 -21.29 -6.40 6.11
N ASN A 567 -20.01 -6.48 5.80
CA ASN A 567 -19.44 -7.48 4.90
C ASN A 567 -19.68 -8.89 5.43
N PHE A 568 -19.38 -9.14 6.71
CA PHE A 568 -19.65 -10.42 7.38
C PHE A 568 -21.12 -10.81 7.27
N MET A 569 -22.04 -9.90 7.63
CA MET A 569 -23.47 -10.17 7.58
C MET A 569 -23.96 -10.47 6.15
N ALA A 570 -23.41 -9.79 5.14
CA ALA A 570 -23.77 -10.02 3.74
C ALA A 570 -23.30 -11.39 3.23
N ILE A 571 -22.02 -11.73 3.43
CA ILE A 571 -21.48 -13.03 2.97
C ILE A 571 -22.05 -14.21 3.78
N ASN A 572 -22.46 -13.99 5.04
CA ASN A 572 -23.05 -15.03 5.88
C ASN A 572 -24.52 -15.31 5.53
N SER A 573 -25.31 -14.29 5.15
CA SER A 573 -26.73 -14.49 4.77
C SER A 573 -26.94 -14.99 3.34
N ALA A 574 -25.87 -15.01 2.53
CA ALA A 574 -25.85 -15.31 1.11
C ALA A 574 -26.62 -16.60 0.71
N ASP A 575 -27.59 -16.49 -0.20
CA ASP A 575 -28.41 -17.62 -0.73
C ASP A 575 -29.24 -18.40 0.32
N HIS A 576 -29.37 -17.81 1.52
CA HIS A 576 -30.14 -18.37 2.64
C HIS A 576 -31.31 -17.48 3.06
N ASN A 577 -31.29 -16.21 2.71
CA ASN A 577 -32.39 -15.27 2.91
C ASN A 577 -32.84 -14.67 1.57
N GLU A 578 -34.02 -14.07 1.56
CA GLU A 578 -34.52 -13.41 0.35
C GLU A 578 -33.56 -12.28 -0.07
N PRO A 579 -33.26 -12.15 -1.38
CA PRO A 579 -32.32 -11.14 -1.85
C PRO A 579 -32.75 -9.71 -1.54
N LYS A 580 -31.79 -8.84 -1.19
CA LYS A 580 -32.05 -7.44 -0.80
C LYS A 580 -32.53 -6.57 -1.96
N LEU A 581 -32.04 -6.80 -3.18
CA LEU A 581 -32.39 -5.97 -4.32
C LEU A 581 -33.66 -6.46 -5.05
N PRO A 582 -34.49 -5.53 -5.57
CA PRO A 582 -35.59 -5.86 -6.48
C PRO A 582 -35.11 -6.61 -7.72
N LYS A 583 -35.99 -7.40 -8.33
CA LYS A 583 -35.66 -8.28 -9.46
C LYS A 583 -35.00 -7.54 -10.63
N ASP A 584 -35.43 -6.30 -10.90
CA ASP A 584 -34.99 -5.50 -12.05
C ASP A 584 -33.58 -4.92 -11.90
N LYS A 585 -33.03 -4.91 -10.67
CA LYS A 585 -31.66 -4.45 -10.40
C LYS A 585 -30.66 -5.61 -10.28
N ARG A 586 -31.09 -6.85 -10.52
CA ARG A 586 -30.25 -8.05 -10.35
C ARG A 586 -29.44 -8.33 -11.62
N LEU A 587 -28.13 -8.14 -11.52
CA LEU A 587 -27.13 -8.33 -12.56
C LEU A 587 -26.55 -9.76 -12.63
N LYS A 588 -25.95 -10.10 -13.79
CA LYS A 588 -25.10 -11.27 -14.02
C LYS A 588 -23.63 -10.84 -14.04
N ILE A 589 -22.89 -11.14 -12.98
CA ILE A 589 -21.52 -10.65 -12.80
C ILE A 589 -20.55 -11.83 -12.96
N ALA A 590 -19.56 -11.66 -13.84
CA ALA A 590 -18.51 -12.65 -14.06
C ALA A 590 -17.27 -12.34 -13.21
N ILE A 591 -16.58 -13.38 -12.75
CA ILE A 591 -15.27 -13.28 -12.10
C ILE A 591 -14.25 -14.20 -12.78
N VAL A 592 -13.00 -13.74 -12.87
CA VAL A 592 -11.91 -14.48 -13.51
C VAL A 592 -10.58 -14.22 -12.81
N ASN A 593 -9.72 -15.24 -12.75
CA ASN A 593 -8.37 -15.13 -12.21
C ASN A 593 -7.33 -15.10 -13.33
N VAL A 594 -6.40 -14.14 -13.28
CA VAL A 594 -5.35 -13.96 -14.30
C VAL A 594 -4.00 -13.65 -13.65
N GLY A 595 -2.95 -14.38 -14.04
CA GLY A 595 -1.59 -14.24 -13.52
C GLY A 595 -1.14 -15.45 -12.70
N ALA A 596 -0.22 -15.22 -11.76
CA ALA A 596 0.19 -16.23 -10.79
C ALA A 596 -0.82 -16.33 -9.64
N PRO A 597 -0.92 -17.49 -8.96
CA PRO A 597 -1.71 -17.58 -7.74
C PRO A 597 -1.12 -16.72 -6.62
N ALA A 598 -2.00 -16.20 -5.76
CA ALA A 598 -1.66 -15.39 -4.60
C ALA A 598 -2.66 -15.67 -3.46
N GLY A 599 -2.22 -15.52 -2.22
CA GLY A 599 -3.11 -15.63 -1.05
C GLY A 599 -4.29 -14.65 -1.16
N GLY A 600 -5.50 -15.09 -0.81
CA GLY A 600 -6.70 -14.23 -0.84
C GLY A 600 -7.47 -14.24 -2.16
N ILE A 601 -6.94 -14.80 -3.25
CA ILE A 601 -7.69 -14.92 -4.53
C ILE A 601 -8.99 -15.70 -4.34
N ASN A 602 -8.93 -16.88 -3.71
CA ASN A 602 -10.15 -17.67 -3.45
C ASN A 602 -11.10 -16.96 -2.47
N SER A 603 -10.58 -16.20 -1.51
CA SER A 603 -11.37 -15.38 -0.60
C SER A 603 -12.11 -14.27 -1.36
N ALA A 604 -11.47 -13.65 -2.36
CA ALA A 604 -12.10 -12.65 -3.22
C ALA A 604 -13.22 -13.29 -4.06
N VAL A 605 -12.99 -14.46 -4.63
CA VAL A 605 -14.00 -15.21 -5.39
C VAL A 605 -15.19 -15.61 -4.51
N TYR A 606 -14.91 -16.22 -3.35
CA TYR A 606 -15.92 -16.60 -2.36
C TYR A 606 -16.76 -15.40 -1.93
N SER A 607 -16.10 -14.29 -1.59
CA SER A 607 -16.77 -13.10 -1.07
C SER A 607 -17.58 -12.39 -2.13
N MET A 608 -17.07 -12.28 -3.36
CA MET A 608 -17.81 -11.73 -4.49
C MET A 608 -19.08 -12.54 -4.74
N ALA A 609 -18.96 -13.87 -4.79
CA ALA A 609 -20.09 -14.74 -5.10
C ALA A 609 -21.16 -14.75 -4.01
N THR A 610 -20.75 -14.87 -2.74
CA THR A 610 -21.68 -14.82 -1.60
C THR A 610 -22.32 -13.43 -1.45
N TYR A 611 -21.57 -12.37 -1.67
CA TYR A 611 -22.14 -11.03 -1.68
C TYR A 611 -23.17 -10.84 -2.80
N CYS A 612 -22.85 -11.29 -4.03
CA CYS A 612 -23.79 -11.32 -5.15
C CYS A 612 -25.09 -12.03 -4.79
N MET A 613 -25.02 -13.20 -4.15
CA MET A 613 -26.19 -13.97 -3.71
C MET A 613 -27.03 -13.19 -2.68
N SER A 614 -26.40 -12.43 -1.77
CA SER A 614 -27.11 -11.61 -0.78
C SER A 614 -27.91 -10.46 -1.42
N GLN A 615 -27.42 -9.92 -2.53
CA GLN A 615 -28.10 -8.88 -3.31
C GLN A 615 -29.13 -9.47 -4.29
N GLY A 616 -28.89 -10.69 -4.77
CA GLY A 616 -29.72 -11.40 -5.76
C GLY A 616 -29.09 -11.44 -7.15
N HIS A 617 -27.86 -10.97 -7.29
CA HIS A 617 -27.05 -11.13 -8.50
C HIS A 617 -26.72 -12.59 -8.75
N ARG A 618 -26.40 -12.92 -10.00
CA ARG A 618 -25.96 -14.26 -10.41
C ARG A 618 -24.46 -14.25 -10.65
N PRO A 619 -23.65 -14.83 -9.74
CA PRO A 619 -22.21 -14.89 -9.90
C PRO A 619 -21.81 -16.03 -10.85
N TYR A 620 -20.99 -15.71 -11.84
CA TYR A 620 -20.38 -16.67 -12.76
C TYR A 620 -18.86 -16.64 -12.63
N ALA A 621 -18.21 -17.80 -12.65
CA ALA A 621 -16.77 -17.92 -12.71
C ALA A 621 -16.31 -18.36 -14.09
N ILE A 622 -15.27 -17.71 -14.60
CA ILE A 622 -14.57 -18.07 -15.83
C ILE A 622 -13.33 -18.89 -15.42
N TYR A 623 -13.37 -20.19 -15.67
CA TYR A 623 -12.32 -21.09 -15.21
C TYR A 623 -11.08 -21.04 -16.11
N ASN A 624 -9.89 -21.11 -15.50
CA ASN A 624 -8.60 -21.12 -16.19
C ASN A 624 -8.37 -19.89 -17.10
N GLY A 625 -8.76 -18.71 -16.63
CA GLY A 625 -8.50 -17.44 -17.33
C GLY A 625 -9.07 -17.37 -18.75
N TRP A 626 -8.48 -16.52 -19.58
CA TRP A 626 -8.96 -16.25 -20.94
C TRP A 626 -8.78 -17.44 -21.89
N SER A 627 -7.69 -18.19 -21.73
CA SER A 627 -7.45 -19.41 -22.52
C SER A 627 -8.52 -20.47 -22.26
N GLY A 628 -8.93 -20.66 -21.00
CA GLY A 628 -10.03 -21.55 -20.65
C GLY A 628 -11.36 -21.11 -21.25
N LEU A 629 -11.62 -19.79 -21.27
CA LEU A 629 -12.85 -19.24 -21.86
C LEU A 629 -12.90 -19.49 -23.36
N ALA A 630 -11.89 -19.02 -24.10
CA ALA A 630 -11.88 -19.05 -25.56
C ALA A 630 -11.83 -20.48 -26.11
N ARG A 631 -11.06 -21.38 -25.49
CA ARG A 631 -10.87 -22.75 -26.00
C ARG A 631 -11.92 -23.76 -25.52
N HIS A 632 -12.53 -23.53 -24.36
CA HIS A 632 -13.31 -24.57 -23.67
C HIS A 632 -14.65 -24.11 -23.10
N GLU A 633 -15.08 -22.87 -23.33
CA GLU A 633 -16.33 -22.32 -22.77
C GLU A 633 -16.42 -22.60 -21.25
N SER A 634 -15.41 -22.11 -20.53
CA SER A 634 -15.18 -22.48 -19.14
C SER A 634 -16.05 -21.72 -18.12
N VAL A 635 -17.17 -21.14 -18.54
CA VAL A 635 -18.10 -20.40 -17.68
C VAL A 635 -18.89 -21.38 -16.81
N ARG A 636 -18.92 -21.16 -15.49
CA ARG A 636 -19.71 -21.95 -14.54
C ARG A 636 -20.42 -21.04 -13.55
N SER A 637 -21.63 -21.42 -13.15
CA SER A 637 -22.34 -20.76 -12.07
C SER A 637 -21.71 -21.13 -10.73
N LEU A 638 -21.50 -20.14 -9.86
CA LEU A 638 -20.97 -20.38 -8.52
C LEU A 638 -22.13 -20.67 -7.56
N ASN A 639 -22.23 -21.92 -7.08
CA ASN A 639 -23.20 -22.31 -6.06
C ASN A 639 -22.57 -22.24 -4.67
N TRP A 640 -23.33 -21.79 -3.67
CA TRP A 640 -22.83 -21.62 -2.29
C TRP A 640 -22.16 -22.89 -1.74
N LYS A 641 -22.80 -24.05 -1.94
CA LYS A 641 -22.31 -25.36 -1.47
C LYS A 641 -20.95 -25.74 -2.06
N ASP A 642 -20.68 -25.38 -3.31
CA ASP A 642 -19.46 -25.82 -4.02
C ASP A 642 -18.24 -24.98 -3.60
N MET A 643 -18.48 -23.82 -2.98
CA MET A 643 -17.47 -22.88 -2.50
C MET A 643 -17.15 -23.02 -1.00
N LEU A 644 -17.69 -24.03 -0.32
CA LEU A 644 -17.45 -24.23 1.11
C LEU A 644 -15.94 -24.34 1.40
N GLY A 645 -15.44 -23.46 2.27
CA GLY A 645 -14.04 -23.38 2.66
C GLY A 645 -13.14 -22.56 1.73
N TRP A 646 -13.63 -22.05 0.59
CA TRP A 646 -12.80 -21.25 -0.34
C TRP A 646 -12.25 -19.97 0.30
N GLN A 647 -12.94 -19.43 1.31
CA GLN A 647 -12.50 -18.25 2.06
C GLN A 647 -11.11 -18.39 2.68
N SER A 648 -10.67 -19.60 3.04
CA SER A 648 -9.40 -19.84 3.72
C SER A 648 -8.42 -20.70 2.93
N ARG A 649 -8.66 -20.93 1.62
CA ARG A 649 -7.75 -21.74 0.77
C ARG A 649 -6.77 -20.88 -0.01
N GLY A 650 -5.52 -21.34 -0.08
CA GLY A 650 -4.51 -20.80 -1.00
C GLY A 650 -4.73 -21.22 -2.45
N GLY A 651 -3.86 -20.75 -3.35
CA GLY A 651 -3.94 -21.09 -4.77
C GLY A 651 -5.13 -20.43 -5.48
N SER A 652 -5.75 -21.15 -6.41
CA SER A 652 -6.88 -20.67 -7.22
C SER A 652 -7.80 -21.83 -7.61
N GLU A 653 -8.97 -21.96 -6.97
CA GLU A 653 -9.95 -23.02 -7.21
C GLU A 653 -10.54 -22.97 -8.62
N ILE A 654 -10.79 -21.77 -9.15
CA ILE A 654 -11.26 -21.58 -10.53
C ILE A 654 -10.12 -21.67 -11.57
N GLY A 655 -8.88 -21.88 -11.13
CA GLY A 655 -7.69 -21.89 -11.98
C GLY A 655 -7.26 -20.50 -12.48
N THR A 656 -5.95 -20.30 -12.66
CA THR A 656 -5.36 -19.03 -13.13
C THR A 656 -4.16 -19.31 -14.04
N ASN A 657 -3.92 -18.44 -15.01
CA ASN A 657 -2.75 -18.45 -15.87
C ASN A 657 -2.45 -17.05 -16.42
N ARG A 658 -1.33 -16.90 -17.11
CA ARG A 658 -0.81 -15.61 -17.60
C ARG A 658 -1.26 -15.24 -19.02
N VAL A 659 -2.14 -16.02 -19.64
CA VAL A 659 -2.59 -15.74 -21.00
C VAL A 659 -3.43 -14.47 -21.00
N THR A 660 -3.15 -13.52 -21.90
CA THR A 660 -3.91 -12.27 -22.04
C THR A 660 -5.13 -12.45 -22.99
N PRO A 661 -6.13 -11.54 -22.96
CA PRO A 661 -7.28 -11.61 -23.86
C PRO A 661 -6.90 -11.68 -25.35
N GLU A 662 -5.92 -10.89 -25.78
CA GLU A 662 -5.44 -10.90 -27.17
C GLU A 662 -4.79 -12.24 -27.56
N GLU A 663 -4.02 -12.85 -26.66
CA GLU A 663 -3.39 -14.16 -26.89
C GLU A 663 -4.40 -15.32 -26.96
N ALA A 664 -5.56 -15.18 -26.31
CA ALA A 664 -6.57 -16.22 -26.23
C ALA A 664 -7.57 -16.23 -27.40
N ASP A 665 -7.72 -15.11 -28.11
CA ASP A 665 -8.79 -14.75 -29.07
C ASP A 665 -9.87 -13.85 -28.46
N LEU A 666 -9.73 -12.55 -28.71
CA LEU A 666 -10.64 -11.49 -28.26
C LEU A 666 -12.07 -11.64 -28.80
N GLY A 667 -12.23 -12.17 -30.01
CA GLY A 667 -13.52 -12.38 -30.64
C GLY A 667 -14.31 -13.50 -29.96
N MET A 668 -13.64 -14.60 -29.62
CA MET A 668 -14.26 -15.69 -28.84
C MET A 668 -14.63 -15.24 -27.43
N ILE A 669 -13.80 -14.42 -26.78
CA ILE A 669 -14.12 -13.84 -25.46
C ILE A 669 -15.37 -12.97 -25.57
N ALA A 670 -15.44 -12.05 -26.55
CA ALA A 670 -16.59 -11.20 -26.78
C ALA A 670 -17.87 -12.00 -27.07
N TYR A 671 -17.75 -13.06 -27.88
CA TYR A 671 -18.86 -13.97 -28.17
C TYR A 671 -19.43 -14.59 -26.90
N TYR A 672 -18.58 -15.13 -26.00
CA TYR A 672 -19.06 -15.72 -24.76
C TYR A 672 -19.59 -14.68 -23.77
N PHE A 673 -19.02 -13.48 -23.72
CA PHE A 673 -19.56 -12.37 -22.93
C PHE A 673 -20.98 -12.00 -23.35
N GLN A 674 -21.24 -12.00 -24.65
CA GLN A 674 -22.59 -11.80 -25.19
C GLN A 674 -23.50 -13.00 -24.93
N LYS A 675 -23.01 -14.24 -25.13
CA LYS A 675 -23.78 -15.48 -24.92
C LYS A 675 -24.31 -15.63 -23.49
N TYR A 676 -23.47 -15.34 -22.51
CA TYR A 676 -23.83 -15.39 -21.09
C TYR A 676 -24.40 -14.08 -20.57
N GLU A 677 -24.44 -13.06 -21.43
CA GLU A 677 -25.04 -11.75 -21.16
C GLU A 677 -24.49 -11.13 -19.86
N PHE A 678 -23.16 -11.07 -19.75
CA PHE A 678 -22.55 -10.47 -18.57
C PHE A 678 -22.89 -8.97 -18.50
N ASP A 679 -23.21 -8.53 -17.28
CA ASP A 679 -23.51 -7.14 -16.96
C ASP A 679 -22.30 -6.43 -16.37
N GLY A 680 -21.35 -7.18 -15.80
CA GLY A 680 -20.10 -6.65 -15.28
C GLY A 680 -19.04 -7.75 -15.11
N LEU A 681 -17.78 -7.35 -15.05
CA LEU A 681 -16.63 -8.24 -14.93
C LEU A 681 -15.73 -7.82 -13.77
N ILE A 682 -15.39 -8.79 -12.92
CA ILE A 682 -14.37 -8.65 -11.89
C ILE A 682 -13.17 -9.52 -12.28
N ILE A 683 -12.00 -8.91 -12.44
CA ILE A 683 -10.74 -9.60 -12.69
C ILE A 683 -9.96 -9.63 -11.37
N VAL A 684 -9.45 -10.77 -10.95
CA VAL A 684 -8.58 -10.89 -9.76
C VAL A 684 -7.21 -11.38 -10.21
N GLY A 685 -6.16 -10.59 -9.97
CA GLY A 685 -4.85 -11.01 -10.46
C GLY A 685 -3.75 -9.97 -10.49
N GLY A 686 -2.61 -10.38 -11.06
CA GLY A 686 -1.38 -9.59 -11.10
C GLY A 686 -1.31 -8.65 -12.30
N PHE A 687 -0.10 -8.39 -12.79
CA PHE A 687 0.10 -7.48 -13.91
C PHE A 687 -0.50 -7.98 -15.23
N GLU A 688 -0.61 -9.30 -15.47
CA GLU A 688 -1.36 -9.81 -16.63
C GLU A 688 -2.86 -9.52 -16.53
N ALA A 689 -3.42 -9.45 -15.32
CA ALA A 689 -4.81 -9.03 -15.10
C ALA A 689 -4.99 -7.52 -15.37
N PHE A 690 -3.98 -6.72 -15.03
CA PHE A 690 -3.89 -5.30 -15.37
C PHE A 690 -3.85 -5.07 -16.89
N GLU A 691 -2.99 -5.81 -17.58
CA GLU A 691 -2.95 -5.84 -19.05
C GLU A 691 -4.29 -6.30 -19.64
N SER A 692 -4.92 -7.33 -19.06
CA SER A 692 -6.22 -7.83 -19.51
C SER A 692 -7.31 -6.77 -19.44
N LEU A 693 -7.37 -6.01 -18.34
CA LEU A 693 -8.34 -4.92 -18.18
C LEU A 693 -8.13 -3.85 -19.27
N HIS A 694 -6.87 -3.50 -19.56
CA HIS A 694 -6.54 -2.53 -20.60
C HIS A 694 -6.96 -3.02 -21.99
N GLN A 695 -6.63 -4.27 -22.35
CA GLN A 695 -7.00 -4.85 -23.65
C GLN A 695 -8.52 -4.92 -23.86
N LEU A 696 -9.27 -5.35 -22.84
CA LEU A 696 -10.73 -5.40 -22.93
C LEU A 696 -11.36 -4.01 -23.01
N GLU A 697 -10.81 -3.02 -22.29
CA GLU A 697 -11.27 -1.63 -22.36
C GLU A 697 -11.05 -1.05 -23.76
N ARG A 698 -9.85 -1.24 -24.32
CA ARG A 698 -9.49 -0.81 -25.66
C ARG A 698 -10.34 -1.46 -26.75
N ALA A 699 -10.86 -2.64 -26.48
CA ALA A 699 -11.70 -3.41 -27.39
C ALA A 699 -13.19 -3.02 -27.37
N ARG A 700 -13.61 -2.09 -26.51
CA ARG A 700 -15.03 -1.65 -26.39
C ARG A 700 -15.61 -1.05 -27.67
N GLU A 701 -14.77 -0.39 -28.47
CA GLU A 701 -15.17 0.18 -29.75
C GLU A 701 -15.59 -0.93 -30.72
N SER A 702 -14.74 -1.97 -30.85
CA SER A 702 -14.96 -3.10 -31.77
C SER A 702 -15.98 -4.12 -31.26
N TYR A 703 -16.08 -4.30 -29.93
CA TYR A 703 -16.92 -5.34 -29.33
C TYR A 703 -17.87 -4.74 -28.28
N PRO A 704 -19.16 -4.57 -28.60
CA PRO A 704 -20.14 -4.01 -27.67
C PRO A 704 -20.35 -4.88 -26.43
N ALA A 705 -19.99 -6.17 -26.48
CA ALA A 705 -20.02 -7.08 -25.33
C ALA A 705 -19.11 -6.63 -24.16
N PHE A 706 -18.08 -5.83 -24.44
CA PHE A 706 -17.19 -5.26 -23.41
C PHE A 706 -17.64 -3.89 -22.89
N ARG A 707 -18.73 -3.34 -23.41
CA ARG A 707 -19.35 -2.09 -22.93
C ARG A 707 -20.16 -2.38 -21.64
N ILE A 708 -19.45 -2.83 -20.62
CA ILE A 708 -19.92 -3.14 -19.27
C ILE A 708 -18.93 -2.60 -18.25
N PRO A 709 -19.29 -2.38 -16.98
CA PRO A 709 -18.30 -2.02 -15.98
C PRO A 709 -17.33 -3.19 -15.77
N MET A 710 -16.04 -2.88 -15.72
CA MET A 710 -14.97 -3.85 -15.54
C MET A 710 -14.06 -3.37 -14.44
N VAL A 711 -13.71 -4.27 -13.53
CA VAL A 711 -12.92 -3.87 -12.38
C VAL A 711 -11.86 -4.90 -12.02
N LEU A 712 -10.64 -4.45 -11.78
CA LEU A 712 -9.52 -5.28 -11.35
C LEU A 712 -9.34 -5.19 -9.84
N ILE A 713 -9.24 -6.35 -9.18
CA ILE A 713 -8.71 -6.49 -7.82
C ILE A 713 -7.26 -6.97 -7.93
N PRO A 714 -6.27 -6.12 -7.61
CA PRO A 714 -4.86 -6.51 -7.66
C PRO A 714 -4.54 -7.66 -6.70
N ALA A 715 -3.97 -8.74 -7.23
CA ALA A 715 -3.57 -9.94 -6.48
C ALA A 715 -2.22 -10.46 -7.00
N THR A 716 -1.17 -10.25 -6.22
CA THR A 716 0.21 -10.66 -6.51
C THR A 716 1.05 -10.53 -5.24
N LEU A 717 1.97 -11.46 -5.01
CA LEU A 717 2.93 -11.34 -3.91
C LEU A 717 3.96 -10.21 -4.12
N SER A 718 4.07 -9.69 -5.35
CA SER A 718 5.10 -8.71 -5.73
C SER A 718 4.70 -7.26 -5.46
N ASN A 719 3.40 -7.01 -5.22
CA ASN A 719 2.84 -5.66 -5.10
C ASN A 719 3.26 -4.72 -6.24
N ASN A 720 3.21 -5.23 -7.47
CA ASN A 720 3.70 -4.55 -8.68
C ASN A 720 2.58 -4.04 -9.61
N VAL A 721 1.32 -4.12 -9.18
CA VAL A 721 0.19 -3.63 -9.97
C VAL A 721 -0.06 -2.15 -9.61
N PRO A 722 -0.03 -1.23 -10.59
CA PRO A 722 -0.32 0.18 -10.36
C PRO A 722 -1.75 0.43 -9.88
N GLY A 723 -1.96 1.55 -9.20
CA GLY A 723 -3.25 1.94 -8.64
C GLY A 723 -3.51 1.46 -7.21
N THR A 724 -2.67 0.58 -6.65
CA THR A 724 -2.79 0.12 -5.26
C THR A 724 -1.45 0.16 -4.52
N GLU A 725 -1.50 0.39 -3.20
CA GLU A 725 -0.38 0.18 -2.29
C GLU A 725 -0.37 -1.23 -1.69
N TYR A 726 -1.45 -1.98 -1.87
CA TYR A 726 -1.60 -3.35 -1.38
C TYR A 726 -2.28 -4.24 -2.42
N SER A 727 -1.58 -5.25 -2.89
CA SER A 727 -2.16 -6.36 -3.65
C SER A 727 -2.39 -7.59 -2.76
N LEU A 728 -3.48 -8.30 -3.02
CA LEU A 728 -3.79 -9.56 -2.33
C LEU A 728 -2.65 -10.57 -2.50
N GLY A 729 -2.34 -11.27 -1.41
CA GLY A 729 -1.29 -12.27 -1.29
C GLY A 729 0.06 -11.72 -0.88
N SER A 730 0.21 -10.39 -0.81
CA SER A 730 1.46 -9.76 -0.41
C SER A 730 1.79 -10.01 1.06
N ASP A 731 0.81 -9.94 1.97
CA ASP A 731 1.05 -10.21 3.40
C ASP A 731 1.28 -11.70 3.67
N THR A 732 0.54 -12.58 3.00
CA THR A 732 0.78 -14.04 3.03
C THR A 732 2.22 -14.35 2.62
N ALA A 733 2.69 -13.77 1.53
CA ALA A 733 4.05 -13.98 1.04
C ALA A 733 5.12 -13.41 1.97
N LEU A 734 4.85 -12.24 2.54
CA LEU A 734 5.74 -11.58 3.48
C LEU A 734 5.93 -12.40 4.76
N ASN A 735 4.85 -12.95 5.32
CA ASN A 735 4.94 -13.85 6.48
C ASN A 735 5.71 -15.14 6.14
N ALA A 736 5.45 -15.75 4.98
CA ALA A 736 6.17 -16.96 4.55
C ALA A 736 7.69 -16.70 4.40
N LEU A 737 8.08 -15.59 3.78
CA LEU A 737 9.48 -15.21 3.64
C LEU A 737 10.13 -14.83 4.98
N MET A 738 9.39 -14.14 5.85
CA MET A 738 9.85 -13.77 7.19
C MET A 738 10.14 -14.99 8.05
N GLU A 739 9.21 -15.95 8.13
CA GLU A 739 9.39 -17.19 8.89
C GLU A 739 10.58 -18.00 8.35
N TYR A 740 10.72 -18.10 7.02
CA TYR A 740 11.88 -18.72 6.39
C TYR A 740 13.20 -18.03 6.80
N CYS A 741 13.24 -16.70 6.74
CA CYS A 741 14.41 -15.92 7.12
C CYS A 741 14.78 -16.07 8.59
N ASP A 742 13.79 -16.15 9.50
CA ASP A 742 14.05 -16.39 10.92
C ASP A 742 14.78 -17.72 11.14
N VAL A 743 14.35 -18.79 10.45
CA VAL A 743 15.00 -20.12 10.49
C VAL A 743 16.43 -20.05 9.93
N VAL A 744 16.62 -19.39 8.79
CA VAL A 744 17.95 -19.22 8.16
C VAL A 744 18.88 -18.41 9.06
N LYS A 745 18.39 -17.35 9.70
CA LYS A 745 19.16 -16.51 10.62
C LYS A 745 19.55 -17.26 11.89
N GLN A 746 18.68 -18.14 12.39
CA GLN A 746 19.00 -19.03 13.49
C GLN A 746 20.14 -19.98 13.10
N SER A 747 20.08 -20.59 11.90
CA SER A 747 21.17 -21.44 11.38
C SER A 747 22.50 -20.69 11.28
N ALA A 748 22.48 -19.47 10.72
CA ALA A 748 23.64 -18.59 10.62
C ALA A 748 24.25 -18.27 12.00
N SER A 749 23.38 -18.00 12.97
CA SER A 749 23.77 -17.70 14.35
C SER A 749 24.42 -18.89 15.06
N SER A 750 24.05 -20.12 14.68
CA SER A 750 24.62 -21.35 15.26
C SER A 750 26.03 -21.64 14.78
N THR A 751 26.35 -21.40 13.50
CA THR A 751 27.71 -21.60 12.98
C THR A 751 28.68 -20.52 13.49
N ARG A 752 28.19 -19.30 13.73
CA ARG A 752 28.98 -18.07 14.00
C ARG A 752 29.80 -17.66 12.76
N GLY A 753 30.05 -16.36 12.60
CA GLY A 753 30.81 -15.84 11.45
C GLY A 753 30.21 -16.22 10.09
N ARG A 754 28.87 -16.28 9.98
CA ARG A 754 28.17 -16.71 8.77
C ARG A 754 27.06 -15.76 8.38
N ALA A 755 27.02 -15.42 7.10
CA ALA A 755 25.93 -14.71 6.45
C ALA A 755 25.14 -15.63 5.50
N PHE A 756 23.86 -15.33 5.27
CA PHE A 756 23.10 -15.94 4.18
C PHE A 756 22.63 -14.91 3.17
N VAL A 757 22.77 -15.25 1.88
CA VAL A 757 22.19 -14.51 0.76
C VAL A 757 20.88 -15.20 0.38
N VAL A 758 19.75 -14.61 0.76
CA VAL A 758 18.42 -15.16 0.52
C VAL A 758 17.85 -14.55 -0.76
N ASP A 759 17.53 -15.39 -1.74
CA ASP A 759 16.86 -14.97 -2.97
C ASP A 759 15.37 -14.68 -2.70
N CYS A 760 14.94 -13.48 -3.07
CA CYS A 760 13.58 -13.01 -2.86
C CYS A 760 12.85 -12.85 -4.21
N GLN A 761 11.60 -13.30 -4.26
CA GLN A 761 10.70 -13.01 -5.38
C GLN A 761 10.25 -11.53 -5.34
N GLY A 762 9.45 -11.12 -6.32
CA GLY A 762 9.00 -9.73 -6.48
C GLY A 762 9.11 -9.18 -7.91
N GLY A 763 9.71 -9.94 -8.83
CA GLY A 763 9.97 -9.46 -10.19
C GLY A 763 10.86 -8.22 -10.14
N ASN A 764 10.44 -7.13 -10.79
CA ASN A 764 11.13 -5.84 -10.75
C ASN A 764 10.71 -4.94 -9.58
N SER A 765 9.79 -5.39 -8.73
CA SER A 765 9.40 -4.69 -7.49
C SER A 765 10.23 -5.19 -6.31
N GLY A 766 10.93 -4.28 -5.66
CA GLY A 766 11.68 -4.48 -4.42
C GLY A 766 10.82 -4.53 -3.17
N TYR A 767 9.48 -4.39 -3.28
CA TYR A 767 8.55 -4.33 -2.14
C TYR A 767 8.78 -5.49 -1.17
N LEU A 768 8.71 -6.74 -1.66
CA LEU A 768 8.80 -7.92 -0.79
C LEU A 768 10.13 -8.00 -0.04
N ALA A 769 11.25 -7.75 -0.73
CA ALA A 769 12.58 -7.74 -0.11
C ALA A 769 12.74 -6.59 0.90
N THR A 770 12.17 -5.42 0.62
CA THR A 770 12.18 -4.24 1.50
C THR A 770 11.52 -4.55 2.84
N TYR A 771 10.26 -4.99 2.80
CA TYR A 771 9.48 -5.21 4.01
C TYR A 771 9.95 -6.46 4.76
N ALA A 772 10.37 -7.51 4.06
CA ALA A 772 11.00 -8.67 4.70
C ALA A 772 12.29 -8.27 5.43
N SER A 773 13.12 -7.44 4.80
CA SER A 773 14.37 -6.93 5.38
C SER A 773 14.12 -6.18 6.67
N LEU A 774 13.11 -5.30 6.68
CA LEU A 774 12.71 -4.54 7.87
C LEU A 774 12.21 -5.48 8.99
N ALA A 775 11.35 -6.44 8.66
CA ALA A 775 10.72 -7.34 9.62
C ALA A 775 11.72 -8.32 10.29
N VAL A 776 12.73 -8.79 9.55
CA VAL A 776 13.74 -9.74 10.08
C VAL A 776 15.02 -9.06 10.55
N GLY A 777 15.13 -7.75 10.33
CA GLY A 777 16.35 -6.98 10.54
C GLY A 777 17.52 -7.57 9.74
N ALA A 778 17.32 -7.74 8.43
CA ALA A 778 18.38 -8.15 7.52
C ALA A 778 19.44 -7.04 7.41
N GLN A 779 20.70 -7.43 7.31
CA GLN A 779 21.82 -6.48 7.33
C GLN A 779 21.88 -5.67 6.04
N VAL A 780 21.51 -6.29 4.92
CA VAL A 780 21.56 -5.72 3.57
C VAL A 780 20.30 -6.17 2.82
N SER A 781 19.75 -5.28 1.99
CA SER A 781 18.70 -5.61 1.02
C SER A 781 19.04 -5.05 -0.37
N TYR A 782 19.21 -5.92 -1.35
CA TYR A 782 19.42 -5.58 -2.75
C TYR A 782 18.12 -5.71 -3.53
N VAL A 783 17.72 -4.66 -4.24
CA VAL A 783 16.44 -4.57 -4.95
C VAL A 783 16.62 -4.20 -6.43
N PRO A 784 15.65 -4.52 -7.31
CA PRO A 784 15.75 -4.23 -8.74
C PRO A 784 15.87 -2.73 -9.07
N GLU A 785 15.26 -1.87 -8.25
CA GLU A 785 15.23 -0.42 -8.48
C GLU A 785 16.59 0.26 -8.26
N GLU A 786 17.51 -0.39 -7.55
CA GLU A 786 18.86 0.13 -7.27
C GLU A 786 19.96 -0.66 -7.96
N GLY A 787 19.73 -1.95 -8.18
CA GLY A 787 20.76 -2.85 -8.67
C GLY A 787 21.78 -3.25 -7.59
N ILE A 788 22.93 -3.77 -8.03
CA ILE A 788 24.08 -4.11 -7.18
C ILE A 788 25.35 -3.58 -7.84
N SER A 789 25.81 -2.41 -7.41
CA SER A 789 27.13 -1.89 -7.82
C SER A 789 28.24 -2.64 -7.08
N LEU A 790 29.40 -2.78 -7.72
CA LEU A 790 30.56 -3.44 -7.10
C LEU A 790 31.10 -2.65 -5.90
N GLU A 791 31.01 -1.32 -5.96
CA GLU A 791 31.40 -0.43 -4.87
C GLU A 791 30.53 -0.65 -3.64
N GLN A 792 29.20 -0.63 -3.80
CA GLN A 792 28.26 -0.90 -2.71
C GLN A 792 28.46 -2.31 -2.13
N LEU A 793 28.70 -3.30 -2.99
CA LEU A 793 28.99 -4.67 -2.55
C LEU A 793 30.27 -4.74 -1.71
N SER A 794 31.33 -4.05 -2.13
CA SER A 794 32.59 -4.01 -1.39
C SER A 794 32.41 -3.38 -0.01
N GLU A 795 31.67 -2.27 0.11
CA GLU A 795 31.36 -1.65 1.40
C GLU A 795 30.53 -2.57 2.29
N ASP A 796 29.52 -3.23 1.72
CA ASP A 796 28.65 -4.16 2.46
C ASP A 796 29.44 -5.37 3.00
N ILE A 797 30.42 -5.88 2.24
CA ILE A 797 31.32 -6.97 2.67
C ILE A 797 32.20 -6.51 3.83
N GLU A 798 32.83 -5.34 3.72
CA GLU A 798 33.71 -4.82 4.77
C GLU A 798 32.92 -4.50 6.05
N TYR A 799 31.71 -3.96 5.90
CA TYR A 799 30.80 -3.72 7.01
C TYR A 799 30.35 -5.02 7.71
N LEU A 800 30.09 -6.08 6.94
CA LEU A 800 29.80 -7.40 7.49
C LEU A 800 31.01 -7.97 8.25
N ALA A 801 32.20 -7.80 7.71
CA ALA A 801 33.43 -8.29 8.32
C ALA A 801 33.66 -7.62 9.69
N GLN A 802 33.59 -6.29 9.76
CA GLN A 802 33.67 -5.53 11.02
C GLN A 802 32.56 -5.93 12.00
N SER A 803 31.36 -6.22 11.50
CA SER A 803 30.24 -6.68 12.33
C SER A 803 30.52 -8.04 12.98
N PHE A 804 31.19 -8.95 12.28
CA PHE A 804 31.57 -10.26 12.82
C PHE A 804 32.79 -10.20 13.74
N GLU A 805 33.76 -9.33 13.45
CA GLU A 805 34.89 -9.07 14.34
C GLU A 805 34.41 -8.52 15.68
N LYS A 806 33.59 -7.47 15.66
CA LYS A 806 32.97 -6.91 16.87
C LYS A 806 32.14 -7.95 17.61
N ALA A 807 31.57 -8.93 16.92
CA ALA A 807 30.74 -9.97 17.55
C ALA A 807 31.54 -10.93 18.46
N GLU A 808 32.86 -11.09 18.27
CA GLU A 808 33.76 -11.92 19.10
C GLU A 808 33.21 -13.33 19.38
N GLY A 809 32.55 -13.95 18.40
CA GLY A 809 31.98 -15.29 18.54
C GLY A 809 30.78 -15.39 19.51
N ARG A 810 30.18 -14.27 19.94
CA ARG A 810 28.95 -14.26 20.72
C ARG A 810 27.80 -14.93 19.92
N GLY A 811 26.88 -15.59 20.63
CA GLY A 811 25.71 -16.21 20.01
C GLY A 811 24.73 -15.19 19.42
N ARG A 812 23.81 -15.65 18.54
CA ARG A 812 22.75 -14.82 17.92
C ARG A 812 23.26 -13.66 17.02
N PHE A 813 24.44 -13.82 16.40
CA PHE A 813 25.04 -12.83 15.48
C PHE A 813 24.92 -13.20 13.99
N GLY A 814 24.07 -14.17 13.63
CA GLY A 814 23.82 -14.53 12.23
C GLY A 814 23.32 -13.35 11.41
N LYS A 815 23.85 -13.18 10.19
CA LYS A 815 23.52 -12.08 9.28
C LYS A 815 22.75 -12.57 8.06
N LEU A 816 21.82 -11.75 7.58
CA LEU A 816 21.05 -12.00 6.36
C LEU A 816 21.30 -10.88 5.36
N ILE A 817 21.36 -11.25 4.10
CA ILE A 817 21.35 -10.37 2.93
C ILE A 817 20.15 -10.82 2.10
N LEU A 818 19.13 -9.98 1.99
CA LEU A 818 18.00 -10.26 1.10
C LEU A 818 18.32 -9.72 -0.28
N LYS A 819 18.17 -10.54 -1.31
CA LYS A 819 18.47 -10.15 -2.68
C LYS A 819 17.28 -10.49 -3.56
N SER A 820 16.56 -9.48 -4.03
CA SER A 820 15.56 -9.70 -5.08
C SER A 820 16.24 -10.27 -6.32
N THR A 821 15.63 -11.29 -6.94
CA THR A 821 16.24 -11.98 -8.08
C THR A 821 16.66 -11.00 -9.18
N ASN A 822 15.82 -10.01 -9.49
CA ASN A 822 16.09 -9.03 -10.56
C ASN A 822 17.01 -7.86 -10.15
N ALA A 823 17.50 -7.82 -8.90
CA ALA A 823 18.50 -6.81 -8.48
C ALA A 823 19.81 -6.94 -9.26
N SER A 824 20.13 -8.12 -9.79
CA SER A 824 21.23 -8.30 -10.74
C SER A 824 21.04 -9.58 -11.53
N LYS A 825 21.15 -9.46 -12.86
CA LYS A 825 21.19 -10.61 -13.78
C LYS A 825 22.54 -11.34 -13.75
N ALA A 826 23.60 -10.65 -13.36
CA ALA A 826 24.96 -11.20 -13.31
C ALA A 826 25.25 -11.89 -11.97
N LEU A 827 24.85 -11.26 -10.87
CA LEU A 827 25.10 -11.76 -9.51
C LEU A 827 23.84 -12.46 -8.98
N SER A 828 23.73 -13.76 -9.22
CA SER A 828 22.74 -14.62 -8.56
C SER A 828 23.03 -14.73 -7.06
N ALA A 829 22.08 -15.19 -6.23
CA ALA A 829 22.34 -15.35 -4.80
C ALA A 829 23.51 -16.32 -4.52
N THR A 830 23.67 -17.36 -5.34
CA THR A 830 24.81 -18.29 -5.27
C THR A 830 26.11 -17.58 -5.58
N LYS A 831 26.18 -16.87 -6.72
CA LYS A 831 27.41 -16.15 -7.11
C LYS A 831 27.75 -15.04 -6.14
N LEU A 832 26.75 -14.33 -5.62
CA LEU A 832 26.95 -13.31 -4.62
C LEU A 832 27.52 -13.89 -3.32
N ALA A 833 27.02 -15.05 -2.87
CA ALA A 833 27.59 -15.73 -1.71
C ALA A 833 29.03 -16.22 -1.94
N GLU A 834 29.35 -16.70 -3.14
CA GLU A 834 30.72 -17.07 -3.52
C GLU A 834 31.66 -15.85 -3.48
N VAL A 835 31.26 -14.72 -4.08
CA VAL A 835 32.05 -13.47 -4.06
C VAL A 835 32.26 -12.99 -2.63
N ILE A 836 31.19 -12.91 -1.83
CA ILE A 836 31.29 -12.48 -0.43
C ILE A 836 32.25 -13.39 0.36
N THR A 837 32.19 -14.71 0.16
CA THR A 837 33.07 -15.64 0.86
C THR A 837 34.53 -15.50 0.41
N ALA A 838 34.76 -15.22 -0.87
CA ALA A 838 36.11 -15.00 -1.39
C ALA A 838 36.72 -13.70 -0.85
N GLU A 839 35.98 -12.59 -0.91
CA GLU A 839 36.42 -11.28 -0.42
C GLU A 839 36.47 -11.18 1.10
N ALA A 840 35.73 -12.03 1.82
CA ALA A 840 35.83 -12.14 3.27
C ALA A 840 37.19 -12.69 3.74
N ASP A 841 37.96 -13.33 2.85
CA ASP A 841 39.32 -13.86 3.11
C ASP A 841 39.43 -14.63 4.44
N GLY A 842 38.46 -15.52 4.68
CA GLY A 842 38.40 -16.36 5.88
C GLY A 842 37.92 -15.67 7.17
N ARG A 843 37.63 -14.35 7.16
CA ARG A 843 37.05 -13.62 8.31
C ARG A 843 35.64 -14.10 8.64
N PHE A 844 34.86 -14.45 7.61
CA PHE A 844 33.52 -15.03 7.70
C PHE A 844 33.17 -15.76 6.39
N ASP A 845 32.07 -16.51 6.35
CA ASP A 845 31.56 -17.12 5.12
C ASP A 845 30.11 -16.72 4.79
N ALA A 846 29.73 -16.91 3.52
CA ALA A 846 28.36 -16.68 3.06
C ALA A 846 27.79 -17.91 2.36
N LYS A 847 26.50 -18.17 2.55
CA LYS A 847 25.76 -19.27 1.90
C LYS A 847 24.50 -18.76 1.19
N PRO A 848 24.15 -19.29 0.01
CA PRO A 848 22.90 -18.94 -0.63
C PRO A 848 21.72 -19.67 0.01
N ALA A 849 20.53 -19.08 -0.05
CA ALA A 849 19.27 -19.69 0.34
C ALA A 849 18.17 -19.32 -0.67
N TYR A 850 17.43 -20.33 -1.14
CA TYR A 850 16.38 -20.16 -2.17
C TYR A 850 15.05 -20.69 -1.63
N PRO A 851 14.22 -19.84 -1.00
CA PRO A 851 12.86 -20.23 -0.62
C PRO A 851 12.01 -20.55 -1.87
N GLY A 852 12.25 -19.88 -3.00
CA GLY A 852 11.54 -20.15 -4.25
C GLY A 852 10.03 -19.94 -4.10
N HIS A 853 9.23 -20.88 -4.61
CA HIS A 853 7.78 -20.75 -4.69
C HIS A 853 7.04 -20.91 -3.34
N VAL A 854 7.71 -21.32 -2.26
CA VAL A 854 7.09 -21.32 -0.92
C VAL A 854 6.71 -19.91 -0.46
N GLN A 855 7.29 -18.88 -1.10
CA GLN A 855 6.92 -17.48 -0.92
C GLN A 855 5.48 -17.16 -1.34
N GLN A 856 4.78 -18.04 -2.07
CA GLN A 856 3.34 -17.87 -2.31
C GLN A 856 2.51 -18.15 -1.04
N GLY A 857 3.10 -18.80 -0.04
CA GLY A 857 2.44 -19.29 1.16
C GLY A 857 1.59 -20.53 0.89
N GLY A 858 0.91 -20.98 1.95
CA GLY A 858 -0.06 -22.08 1.90
C GLY A 858 -1.46 -21.52 2.11
N LEU A 859 -1.91 -21.50 3.37
CA LEU A 859 -3.16 -20.82 3.73
C LEU A 859 -2.93 -19.30 3.69
N PRO A 860 -3.86 -18.51 3.09
CA PRO A 860 -3.77 -17.07 3.10
C PRO A 860 -3.80 -16.53 4.52
N SER A 861 -3.08 -15.44 4.78
CA SER A 861 -3.10 -14.77 6.08
C SER A 861 -4.48 -14.17 6.37
N PRO A 862 -4.83 -13.93 7.66
CA PRO A 862 -6.11 -13.29 7.99
C PRO A 862 -6.27 -11.91 7.34
N ILE A 863 -5.18 -11.15 7.19
CA ILE A 863 -5.18 -9.86 6.48
C ILE A 863 -5.61 -10.07 5.02
N ASP A 864 -4.99 -11.01 4.31
CA ASP A 864 -5.35 -11.30 2.93
C ASP A 864 -6.79 -11.80 2.79
N ARG A 865 -7.28 -12.63 3.72
CA ARG A 865 -8.67 -13.13 3.70
C ARG A 865 -9.69 -11.99 3.87
N THR A 866 -9.52 -11.17 4.90
CA THR A 866 -10.48 -10.09 5.22
C THR A 866 -10.40 -8.93 4.24
N ARG A 867 -9.19 -8.58 3.77
CA ARG A 867 -8.97 -7.57 2.73
C ARG A 867 -9.54 -8.03 1.39
N ALA A 868 -9.39 -9.31 1.03
CA ALA A 868 -10.00 -9.86 -0.18
C ALA A 868 -11.52 -9.75 -0.15
N THR A 869 -12.15 -10.06 0.98
CA THR A 869 -13.59 -9.86 1.17
C THR A 869 -13.99 -8.40 0.97
N ARG A 870 -13.24 -7.48 1.59
CA ARG A 870 -13.47 -6.04 1.49
C ARG A 870 -13.39 -5.55 0.03
N MET A 871 -12.33 -5.91 -0.68
CA MET A 871 -12.11 -5.52 -2.09
C MET A 871 -13.14 -6.14 -3.03
N ALA A 872 -13.54 -7.40 -2.79
CA ALA A 872 -14.56 -8.08 -3.58
C ALA A 872 -15.93 -7.41 -3.48
N ILE A 873 -16.34 -7.01 -2.27
CA ILE A 873 -17.62 -6.34 -2.06
C ILE A 873 -17.62 -4.94 -2.68
N LYS A 874 -16.53 -4.20 -2.53
CA LYS A 874 -16.33 -2.90 -3.17
C LYS A 874 -16.36 -3.02 -4.69
N ALA A 875 -15.71 -4.04 -5.26
CA ALA A 875 -15.76 -4.32 -6.69
C ALA A 875 -17.19 -4.58 -7.18
N VAL A 876 -18.02 -5.36 -6.45
CA VAL A 876 -19.43 -5.56 -6.81
C VAL A 876 -20.20 -4.24 -6.73
N GLY A 877 -20.00 -3.44 -5.68
CA GLY A 877 -20.63 -2.11 -5.56
C GLY A 877 -20.27 -1.19 -6.73
N PHE A 878 -19.01 -1.20 -7.18
CA PHE A 878 -18.57 -0.46 -8.37
C PHE A 878 -19.31 -0.93 -9.64
N ILE A 879 -19.50 -2.24 -9.82
CA ILE A 879 -20.29 -2.76 -10.95
C ILE A 879 -21.73 -2.22 -10.86
N GLU A 880 -22.37 -2.27 -9.69
CA GLU A 880 -23.74 -1.77 -9.48
C GLU A 880 -23.88 -0.27 -9.80
N ASP A 881 -22.95 0.54 -9.28
CA ASP A 881 -22.97 2.01 -9.38
C ASP A 881 -22.74 2.50 -10.82
N ASN A 882 -21.97 1.77 -11.63
CA ASN A 882 -21.57 2.18 -12.97
C ASN A 882 -22.46 1.64 -14.10
N GLN A 883 -23.52 0.87 -13.80
CA GLN A 883 -24.44 0.36 -14.83
C GLN A 883 -25.11 1.47 -15.65
N ALA A 884 -25.51 2.58 -15.01
CA ALA A 884 -26.26 3.65 -15.68
C ALA A 884 -25.41 4.37 -16.73
N ALA A 885 -24.14 4.65 -16.42
CA ALA A 885 -23.23 5.37 -17.32
C ALA A 885 -22.96 4.61 -18.62
N ILE A 886 -22.87 3.28 -18.56
CA ILE A 886 -22.55 2.45 -19.73
C ILE A 886 -23.80 1.95 -20.47
N ALA A 887 -24.98 1.97 -19.85
CA ALA A 887 -26.21 1.49 -20.48
C ALA A 887 -26.55 2.23 -21.78
N GLU A 888 -26.39 3.55 -21.80
CA GLU A 888 -26.63 4.38 -23.00
C GLU A 888 -25.60 4.07 -24.10
N ALA A 889 -24.33 3.94 -23.73
CA ALA A 889 -23.24 3.59 -24.64
C ALA A 889 -23.33 2.15 -25.19
N ARG A 890 -23.96 1.23 -24.45
CA ARG A 890 -24.21 -0.15 -24.86
C ARG A 890 -25.34 -0.24 -25.90
N ALA A 891 -26.28 0.71 -25.92
CA ALA A 891 -27.40 0.75 -26.87
C ALA A 891 -27.07 1.44 -28.20
N ALA A 892 -26.03 2.29 -28.24
CA ALA A 892 -25.63 3.02 -29.45
C ALA A 892 -24.77 2.15 -30.38
N GLU A 893 -25.35 1.68 -31.49
CA GLU A 893 -24.66 0.85 -32.49
C GLU A 893 -23.72 1.64 -33.42
N GLU A 894 -23.93 2.96 -33.61
CA GLU A 894 -23.30 3.69 -34.72
C GLU A 894 -22.25 4.75 -34.30
N ASN A 895 -22.19 5.20 -33.03
CA ASN A 895 -21.23 6.23 -32.59
C ASN A 895 -20.77 6.02 -31.13
N PHE A 896 -19.95 4.99 -30.88
CA PHE A 896 -19.31 4.80 -29.56
C PHE A 896 -18.06 5.70 -29.47
N ASN A 897 -18.06 6.67 -28.55
CA ASN A 897 -16.90 7.50 -28.29
C ASN A 897 -15.98 6.81 -27.27
N ALA A 898 -14.85 6.27 -27.74
CA ALA A 898 -13.86 5.60 -26.88
C ALA A 898 -13.12 6.56 -25.94
N ASP A 899 -13.07 7.86 -26.28
CA ASP A 899 -12.32 8.87 -25.52
C ASP A 899 -13.19 9.60 -24.47
N ASP A 900 -14.46 9.20 -24.31
CA ASP A 900 -15.31 9.73 -23.25
C ASP A 900 -14.88 9.18 -21.88
N LYS A 901 -14.42 10.08 -21.02
CA LYS A 901 -13.99 9.75 -19.64
C LYS A 901 -15.08 9.05 -18.85
N THR A 902 -16.33 9.40 -19.03
CA THR A 902 -17.44 8.78 -18.30
C THR A 902 -17.57 7.29 -18.60
N ILE A 903 -17.21 6.88 -19.82
CA ILE A 903 -17.21 5.50 -20.29
C ILE A 903 -15.91 4.80 -19.89
N SER A 904 -14.75 5.43 -20.10
CA SER A 904 -13.45 4.85 -19.75
C SER A 904 -13.28 4.63 -18.24
N ASP A 905 -13.91 5.46 -17.41
CA ASP A 905 -13.86 5.37 -15.95
C ASP A 905 -14.65 4.15 -15.42
N THR A 906 -15.50 3.54 -16.24
CA THR A 906 -16.18 2.26 -15.90
C THR A 906 -15.25 1.05 -16.01
N ALA A 907 -14.02 1.22 -16.51
CA ALA A 907 -12.95 0.23 -16.48
C ALA A 907 -11.85 0.69 -15.51
N ALA A 908 -11.87 0.18 -14.27
CA ALA A 908 -11.02 0.70 -13.20
C ALA A 908 -10.28 -0.39 -12.43
N VAL A 909 -9.22 0.00 -11.72
CA VAL A 909 -8.54 -0.84 -10.73
C VAL A 909 -9.04 -0.44 -9.35
N VAL A 910 -9.51 -1.41 -8.56
CA VAL A 910 -9.79 -1.22 -7.14
C VAL A 910 -8.45 -1.23 -6.41
N GLY A 911 -8.00 -0.05 -6.02
CA GLY A 911 -6.79 0.16 -5.25
C GLY A 911 -7.07 0.42 -3.79
N VAL A 912 -6.03 0.28 -2.98
CA VAL A 912 -6.00 0.86 -1.64
C VAL A 912 -4.88 1.88 -1.56
N LYS A 913 -5.21 3.12 -1.17
CA LYS A 913 -4.25 4.13 -0.73
C LYS A 913 -4.51 4.38 0.74
N GLY A 914 -3.62 3.89 1.59
CA GLY A 914 -3.85 3.83 3.02
C GLY A 914 -4.89 2.79 3.45
N SER A 915 -6.06 3.21 3.96
CA SER A 915 -7.25 2.36 4.17
C SER A 915 -8.43 2.72 3.29
N HIS A 916 -8.35 3.81 2.51
CA HIS A 916 -9.35 4.19 1.53
C HIS A 916 -9.23 3.34 0.27
N VAL A 917 -10.38 2.82 -0.14
CA VAL A 917 -10.54 2.14 -1.42
C VAL A 917 -10.70 3.21 -2.49
N VAL A 918 -9.81 3.18 -3.47
CA VAL A 918 -9.77 4.13 -4.58
C VAL A 918 -10.05 3.38 -5.88
N TYR A 919 -10.76 4.02 -6.80
CA TYR A 919 -10.93 3.53 -8.16
C TYR A 919 -10.18 4.46 -9.10
N ASN A 920 -9.28 3.88 -9.89
CA ASN A 920 -8.55 4.61 -10.91
C ASN A 920 -8.80 3.95 -12.26
N SER A 921 -9.15 4.75 -13.27
CA SER A 921 -9.33 4.25 -14.64
C SER A 921 -8.07 3.53 -15.11
N ILE A 922 -8.26 2.41 -15.81
CA ILE A 922 -7.16 1.68 -16.41
C ILE A 922 -6.38 2.53 -17.42
N ARG A 923 -7.03 3.45 -18.14
CA ARG A 923 -6.35 4.37 -19.06
C ARG A 923 -5.36 5.27 -18.33
N GLN A 924 -5.83 5.90 -17.26
CA GLN A 924 -4.99 6.77 -16.44
C GLN A 924 -3.78 6.00 -15.88
N LEU A 925 -4.01 4.82 -15.33
CA LEU A 925 -2.92 4.03 -14.75
C LEU A 925 -1.95 3.53 -15.82
N TYR A 926 -2.46 2.95 -16.90
CA TYR A 926 -1.66 2.29 -17.94
C TYR A 926 -0.79 3.30 -18.69
N ASP A 927 -1.37 4.42 -19.12
CA ASP A 927 -0.66 5.41 -19.95
C ASP A 927 0.33 6.26 -19.12
N TYR A 928 -0.05 6.63 -17.90
CA TYR A 928 0.71 7.64 -17.13
C TYR A 928 1.48 7.08 -15.94
N GLU A 929 0.95 6.09 -15.23
CA GLU A 929 1.48 5.64 -13.93
C GLU A 929 2.22 4.29 -14.00
N THR A 930 2.21 3.64 -15.17
CA THR A 930 2.78 2.30 -15.35
C THR A 930 4.05 2.30 -16.19
N GLU A 931 5.08 1.61 -15.72
CA GLU A 931 6.21 1.21 -16.55
C GLU A 931 5.92 -0.17 -17.16
N VAL A 932 5.23 -0.18 -18.30
CA VAL A 932 4.71 -1.40 -18.93
C VAL A 932 5.84 -2.36 -19.30
N SER A 933 6.99 -1.84 -19.75
CA SER A 933 8.13 -2.67 -20.15
C SER A 933 8.72 -3.45 -18.97
N MET A 934 8.65 -2.91 -17.76
CA MET A 934 9.17 -3.55 -16.55
C MET A 934 8.07 -4.17 -15.69
N ARG A 935 6.81 -4.03 -16.09
CA ARG A 935 5.63 -4.61 -15.42
C ARG A 935 5.49 -4.17 -13.96
N MET A 936 5.63 -2.86 -13.72
CA MET A 936 5.56 -2.25 -12.39
C MET A 936 5.07 -0.79 -12.46
N PRO A 937 4.66 -0.16 -11.35
CA PRO A 937 4.39 1.29 -11.34
C PRO A 937 5.67 2.10 -11.64
N LYS A 938 5.51 3.27 -12.29
CA LYS A 938 6.62 4.21 -12.53
C LYS A 938 7.19 4.78 -11.23
N VAL A 939 6.38 4.86 -10.18
CA VAL A 939 6.76 5.43 -8.88
C VAL A 939 6.61 4.37 -7.78
N ILE A 940 7.68 4.16 -7.03
CA ILE A 940 7.68 3.30 -5.85
C ILE A 940 7.34 4.11 -4.60
N HIS A 941 6.46 3.58 -3.74
CA HIS A 941 6.00 4.28 -2.52
C HIS A 941 6.75 3.85 -1.24
N TRP A 942 7.64 2.85 -1.31
CA TRP A 942 8.33 2.28 -0.14
C TRP A 942 9.80 2.70 0.03
N GLN A 943 10.30 3.66 -0.76
CA GLN A 943 11.71 4.06 -0.71
C GLN A 943 12.12 4.65 0.66
N ALA A 944 11.21 5.35 1.34
CA ALA A 944 11.46 5.86 2.69
C ALA A 944 11.69 4.72 3.71
N THR A 945 10.94 3.63 3.58
CA THR A 945 11.05 2.46 4.46
C THR A 945 12.41 1.75 4.33
N ARG A 946 13.02 1.76 3.13
CA ARG A 946 14.37 1.20 2.90
C ARG A 946 15.41 1.89 3.75
N LEU A 947 15.36 3.22 3.78
CA LEU A 947 16.30 4.04 4.54
C LEU A 947 16.16 3.76 6.05
N ILE A 948 14.93 3.61 6.54
CA ILE A 948 14.67 3.19 7.93
C ILE A 948 15.29 1.82 8.22
N ALA A 949 15.16 0.86 7.31
CA ALA A 949 15.74 -0.47 7.47
C ALA A 949 17.28 -0.40 7.59
N ASP A 950 17.94 0.36 6.69
CA ASP A 950 19.41 0.55 6.72
C ASP A 950 19.86 1.18 8.04
N HIS A 951 19.17 2.22 8.52
CA HIS A 951 19.48 2.88 9.79
C HIS A 951 19.39 1.94 10.99
N LEU A 952 18.31 1.16 11.10
CA LEU A 952 18.09 0.28 12.24
C LEU A 952 19.10 -0.87 12.33
N VAL A 953 19.79 -1.18 11.22
CA VAL A 953 20.84 -2.21 11.18
C VAL A 953 22.25 -1.62 11.15
N GLY A 954 22.39 -0.33 10.83
CA GLY A 954 23.64 0.43 10.82
C GLY A 954 24.39 0.39 9.49
N ARG A 955 23.68 0.09 8.39
CA ARG A 955 24.24 0.00 7.04
C ARG A 955 24.50 1.40 6.47
N LYS A 956 25.59 1.55 5.72
CA LYS A 956 25.90 2.74 4.93
C LYS A 956 25.66 2.46 3.44
N ARG A 957 25.36 3.51 2.70
CA ARG A 957 25.25 3.48 1.24
C ARG A 957 26.30 4.39 0.62
N VAL A 958 26.78 3.98 -0.54
CA VAL A 958 27.55 4.82 -1.46
C VAL A 958 26.57 5.80 -2.12
N ASP A 959 26.90 7.08 -2.10
CA ASP A 959 26.09 8.16 -2.69
C ASP A 959 26.08 8.16 -4.22
#